data_AF-A0A4Q2X2P0-F1
#
_entry.id   AF-A0A4Q2X2P0-F1
#
_cell.length_a   1.000
_cell.length_b   1.000
_cell.length_c   1.000
_cell.angle_alpha   90.00
_cell.angle_beta   90.00
_cell.angle_gamma   90.00
#
_symmetry.space_group_name_H-M   'P 1'
#
loop_
_entity.id
_entity.type
_entity.pdbx_description
1 polymer ?
#
loop_
_entity_poly.entity_id
_entity_poly.type
_entity_poly.pdbx_seq_one_letter_code
_entity_poly.pdbx_strand_id
1 'polypeptide(L)'
;MLEMGHVAGHSRLAHVFINGLYFGVYDLTEDPSSAFGENFLGGQKEDYDVYDQGVLDEGTSTVYSAMTSLPSANANSTYEQFKGYLDMPSFIDYMLLHFYIGHQDWGLNKNWSAIRQRAGGTFTTEGKFRYIPWDLENVLLDTNINRVPNGGGGTDVPSGLHTKLDNNAQYRLDFADRVHRHMLAPGGVLTAAKNTVRWQKWQAILDKPIVAESCRWGDYRRDVHPYQDGSYLLYTRESQWLAENTRITGVYFPSRPVIVMGQLRTAGLYPTLNAPEYRSGGVAVGSGQVTPGYQVTLALPAAEAGTTSAGTIHYTIDGSDPRVIYSGAVGPTATVYAGTPLTISTTTTVKSRVLNGSVWSALNEATFVTDTALPLVRITELMYNPPAGDAYEFIEIFNAGNRTVDLNGWHFSGITCVFPPGATIAPGSYMIIACNDTPAGWRTKYSGATPAAYYAGSSSNGGEIISLLDAAENIICSVNYKDKAPWPVTPDGGGYSLEILDPLGPSSDPSNWVASTRLDGSPGTPYSAPLPPVINDHPGDQTIEQGLGTLLTVAATGSALAYQWLFGETEIPAATSASYVIPSAQPAHDGTYRCVVSNPGGSVTSDPAKLVVTQDFAQWIADTTLTGMDADSTADPDFDGLPNLQEFYHHLDPTVPDFGVGLSAAFRFDAPLLPDDTTIRFAYRRNLRARLSATAFEKSADLSHPWSTATPSLLETLSTDPATGDPRMRATFPLSRHCPPIPPLEIRACVPLFRSCRKKSAPSTVSS
;
A
#
# COMPACT_ATOMS: atom_id res chain seq x y z
N MET A 1 14.41 -19.44 14.99
CA MET A 1 13.87 -19.03 16.30
C MET A 1 12.46 -18.50 16.21
N LEU A 2 12.19 -17.34 15.60
CA LEU A 2 10.84 -16.73 15.54
C LEU A 2 9.73 -17.71 15.13
N GLU A 3 9.82 -18.33 13.95
CA GLU A 3 8.85 -19.35 13.49
C GLU A 3 8.84 -20.66 14.32
N MET A 4 9.85 -20.91 15.15
CA MET A 4 9.91 -22.06 16.06
C MET A 4 9.21 -21.77 17.40
N GLY A 5 8.71 -20.53 17.60
CA GLY A 5 8.04 -20.06 18.80
C GLY A 5 8.96 -19.37 19.81
N HIS A 6 10.15 -18.92 19.39
CA HIS A 6 11.17 -18.33 20.28
C HIS A 6 11.66 -16.96 19.83
N VAL A 7 12.00 -16.14 20.82
CA VAL A 7 12.66 -14.83 20.64
C VAL A 7 13.97 -14.94 19.85
N ALA A 8 14.22 -13.95 18.99
CA ALA A 8 15.49 -13.60 18.35
C ALA A 8 15.36 -12.19 17.76
N GLY A 9 16.48 -11.55 17.41
CA GLY A 9 16.46 -10.24 16.74
C GLY A 9 15.72 -10.28 15.40
N HIS A 10 14.98 -9.21 15.09
CA HIS A 10 14.39 -9.01 13.77
C HIS A 10 15.37 -8.30 12.82
N SER A 11 15.10 -8.44 11.53
CA SER A 11 15.89 -7.90 10.41
C SER A 11 15.02 -7.00 9.53
N ARG A 12 15.50 -5.79 9.22
CA ARG A 12 14.85 -4.87 8.27
C ARG A 12 15.83 -4.37 7.21
N LEU A 13 15.67 -4.89 6.00
CA LEU A 13 16.39 -4.43 4.81
C LEU A 13 16.10 -2.94 4.51
N ALA A 14 17.15 -2.18 4.22
CA ALA A 14 17.10 -0.76 3.90
C ALA A 14 18.09 -0.37 2.79
N HIS A 15 17.73 0.61 1.97
CA HIS A 15 18.67 1.32 1.09
C HIS A 15 19.32 2.46 1.87
N VAL A 16 20.64 2.40 2.05
CA VAL A 16 21.40 3.40 2.82
C VAL A 16 21.97 4.47 1.89
N PHE A 17 21.83 5.73 2.30
CA PHE A 17 22.44 6.89 1.66
C PHE A 17 23.23 7.69 2.69
N ILE A 18 24.47 8.06 2.38
CA ILE A 18 25.34 8.88 3.25
C ILE A 18 25.72 10.13 2.47
N ASN A 19 25.38 11.30 3.01
CA ASN A 19 25.59 12.61 2.36
C ASN A 19 25.04 12.68 0.91
N GLY A 20 23.91 12.01 0.66
CA GLY A 20 23.28 11.89 -0.66
C GLY A 20 23.86 10.81 -1.58
N LEU A 21 24.99 10.18 -1.23
CA LEU A 21 25.58 9.09 -2.00
C LEU A 21 24.95 7.75 -1.61
N TYR A 22 24.52 6.96 -2.60
CA TYR A 22 24.04 5.60 -2.36
C TYR A 22 25.17 4.70 -1.84
N PHE A 23 24.94 4.08 -0.68
CA PHE A 23 25.95 3.32 0.03
C PHE A 23 25.77 1.81 -0.10
N GLY A 24 24.53 1.32 -0.20
CA GLY A 24 24.20 -0.08 -0.44
C GLY A 24 22.82 -0.49 0.09
N VAL A 25 22.51 -1.77 -0.03
CA VAL A 25 21.44 -2.48 0.66
C VAL A 25 22.03 -3.04 1.95
N TYR A 26 21.51 -2.61 3.10
CA TYR A 26 21.92 -3.09 4.41
C TYR A 26 20.77 -3.83 5.07
N ASP A 27 21.08 -4.80 5.92
CA ASP A 27 20.12 -5.29 6.91
C ASP A 27 20.28 -4.50 8.20
N LEU A 28 19.15 -4.05 8.76
CA LEU A 28 19.08 -3.42 10.07
C LEU A 28 18.62 -4.49 11.06
N THR A 29 19.60 -5.15 11.69
CA THR A 29 19.37 -6.22 12.67
C THR A 29 19.20 -5.62 14.08
N GLU A 30 18.23 -6.13 14.83
CA GLU A 30 18.03 -5.77 16.24
C GLU A 30 19.10 -6.40 17.14
N ASP A 31 19.83 -5.55 17.85
CA ASP A 31 20.78 -5.90 18.91
C ASP A 31 20.06 -6.58 20.11
N PRO A 32 20.46 -7.79 20.56
CA PRO A 32 19.77 -8.57 21.60
C PRO A 32 20.05 -8.12 23.06
N SER A 33 20.21 -6.82 23.28
CA SER A 33 20.49 -6.17 24.57
C SER A 33 19.30 -6.11 25.54
N SER A 34 19.48 -5.49 26.70
CA SER A 34 18.45 -5.34 27.75
C SER A 34 17.24 -4.55 27.25
N ALA A 35 17.45 -3.60 26.34
CA ALA A 35 16.38 -2.85 25.67
C ALA A 35 15.57 -3.73 24.70
N PHE A 36 16.20 -4.69 24.02
CA PHE A 36 15.48 -5.72 23.27
C PHE A 36 14.68 -6.64 24.22
N GLY A 37 15.23 -6.94 25.40
CA GLY A 37 14.51 -7.56 26.52
C GLY A 37 13.23 -6.80 26.88
N GLU A 38 13.34 -5.51 27.21
CA GLU A 38 12.21 -4.64 27.54
C GLU A 38 11.14 -4.61 26.44
N ASN A 39 11.54 -4.42 25.18
CA ASN A 39 10.61 -4.30 24.04
C ASN A 39 9.86 -5.60 23.69
N PHE A 40 10.50 -6.77 23.81
CA PHE A 40 9.91 -8.05 23.34
C PHE A 40 9.59 -9.06 24.44
N LEU A 41 10.13 -8.88 25.65
CA LEU A 41 9.96 -9.77 26.80
C LEU A 41 9.42 -9.03 28.05
N GLY A 42 9.25 -7.70 27.99
CA GLY A 42 8.58 -6.90 29.02
C GLY A 42 9.46 -6.53 30.22
N GLY A 43 8.83 -6.15 31.34
CA GLY A 43 9.55 -5.62 32.51
C GLY A 43 10.24 -4.28 32.22
N GLN A 44 11.40 -4.05 32.82
CA GLN A 44 12.30 -2.94 32.49
C GLN A 44 13.65 -3.51 32.06
N LYS A 45 14.43 -2.73 31.30
CA LYS A 45 15.79 -3.15 30.89
C LYS A 45 16.68 -3.47 32.10
N GLU A 46 16.51 -2.74 33.21
CA GLU A 46 17.15 -2.99 34.51
C GLU A 46 16.74 -4.32 35.19
N ASP A 47 15.87 -5.13 34.58
CA ASP A 47 15.57 -6.51 35.00
C ASP A 47 16.43 -7.58 34.28
N TYR A 48 17.16 -7.23 33.21
CA TYR A 48 17.83 -8.23 32.36
C TYR A 48 19.29 -8.51 32.71
N ASP A 49 19.67 -9.80 32.73
CA ASP A 49 21.05 -10.26 32.51
C ASP A 49 21.21 -10.54 31.00
N VAL A 50 22.25 -9.97 30.39
CA VAL A 50 22.60 -10.18 28.97
C VAL A 50 24.04 -10.65 28.88
N TYR A 51 24.25 -11.72 28.13
CA TYR A 51 25.56 -12.20 27.72
C TYR A 51 25.70 -12.08 26.21
N ASP A 52 26.73 -11.41 25.72
CA ASP A 52 27.14 -11.53 24.32
C ASP A 52 28.43 -12.35 24.23
N GLN A 53 28.44 -13.36 23.36
CA GLN A 53 29.65 -14.11 22.98
C GLN A 53 30.51 -14.59 24.18
N GLY A 54 29.85 -15.01 25.27
CA GLY A 54 30.49 -15.53 26.49
C GLY A 54 30.90 -14.48 27.53
N VAL A 55 30.78 -13.19 27.20
CA VAL A 55 31.05 -12.05 28.09
C VAL A 55 29.72 -11.57 28.71
N LEU A 56 29.74 -11.15 29.98
CA LEU A 56 28.60 -10.43 30.57
C LEU A 56 28.61 -9.02 29.98
N ASP A 57 27.55 -8.67 29.25
CA ASP A 57 27.37 -7.33 28.68
C ASP A 57 26.56 -6.45 29.63
N GLU A 58 25.39 -6.93 30.06
CA GLU A 58 24.50 -6.21 30.98
C GLU A 58 24.02 -7.07 32.15
N GLY A 59 23.75 -6.43 33.29
CA GLY A 59 23.17 -7.10 34.46
C GLY A 59 24.17 -7.84 35.35
N THR A 60 23.93 -9.11 35.64
CA THR A 60 24.68 -9.88 36.64
C THR A 60 25.11 -11.27 36.15
N SER A 61 26.34 -11.67 36.48
CA SER A 61 26.89 -12.98 36.10
C SER A 61 26.42 -14.14 36.98
N THR A 62 25.90 -13.86 38.19
CA THR A 62 25.75 -14.85 39.28
C THR A 62 25.02 -16.13 38.86
N VAL A 63 23.89 -16.01 38.16
CA VAL A 63 23.08 -17.17 37.76
C VAL A 63 23.63 -17.85 36.50
N TYR A 64 24.27 -17.10 35.59
CA TYR A 64 24.94 -17.71 34.43
C TYR A 64 26.16 -18.53 34.86
N SER A 65 26.96 -18.02 35.81
CA SER A 65 28.04 -18.76 36.45
C SER A 65 27.52 -19.99 37.22
N ALA A 66 26.38 -19.87 37.93
CA ALA A 66 25.76 -21.02 38.59
C ALA A 66 25.37 -22.12 37.57
N MET A 67 24.64 -21.76 36.51
CA MET A 67 24.24 -22.67 35.43
C MET A 67 25.45 -23.33 34.74
N THR A 68 26.44 -22.54 34.33
CA THR A 68 27.61 -23.04 33.59
C THR A 68 28.56 -23.87 34.47
N SER A 69 28.55 -23.67 35.80
CA SER A 69 29.32 -24.49 36.75
C SER A 69 28.74 -25.89 37.01
N LEU A 70 27.48 -26.16 36.63
CA LEU A 70 26.85 -27.47 36.83
C LEU A 70 27.65 -28.60 36.12
N PRO A 71 27.71 -29.81 36.71
CA PRO A 71 28.30 -30.99 36.06
C PRO A 71 27.44 -31.49 34.90
N SER A 72 27.95 -32.42 34.09
CA SER A 72 27.15 -33.09 33.05
C SER A 72 25.92 -33.78 33.64
N ALA A 73 24.79 -33.69 32.93
CA ALA A 73 23.45 -34.08 33.37
C ALA A 73 23.20 -35.59 33.40
N ASN A 74 24.23 -36.39 33.70
CA ASN A 74 24.18 -37.86 33.76
C ASN A 74 23.07 -38.39 34.69
N ALA A 75 22.62 -37.58 35.66
CA ALA A 75 21.46 -37.82 36.50
C ALA A 75 20.31 -36.85 36.18
N ASN A 76 19.07 -37.33 36.24
CA ASN A 76 17.86 -36.54 35.95
C ASN A 76 17.68 -35.34 36.90
N SER A 77 18.18 -35.43 38.14
CA SER A 77 18.21 -34.31 39.09
C SER A 77 19.06 -33.14 38.59
N THR A 78 20.21 -33.41 37.97
CA THR A 78 21.05 -32.38 37.33
C THR A 78 20.40 -31.84 36.07
N TYR A 79 19.65 -32.65 35.32
CA TYR A 79 18.88 -32.16 34.18
C TYR A 79 17.75 -31.20 34.62
N GLU A 80 17.06 -31.49 35.73
CA GLU A 80 16.09 -30.54 36.32
C GLU A 80 16.75 -29.27 36.86
N GLN A 81 17.98 -29.35 37.39
CA GLN A 81 18.75 -28.14 37.74
C GLN A 81 19.02 -27.26 36.50
N PHE A 82 19.40 -27.83 35.36
CA PHE A 82 19.52 -27.07 34.11
C PHE A 82 18.17 -26.47 33.68
N LYS A 83 17.06 -27.22 33.74
CA LYS A 83 15.70 -26.71 33.44
C LYS A 83 15.24 -25.58 34.38
N GLY A 84 15.88 -25.40 35.53
CA GLY A 84 15.69 -24.27 36.43
C GLY A 84 16.35 -22.97 35.95
N TYR A 85 17.48 -23.05 35.24
CA TYR A 85 18.25 -21.90 34.75
C TYR A 85 18.08 -21.60 33.26
N LEU A 86 17.68 -22.60 32.47
CA LEU A 86 17.69 -22.59 31.01
C LEU A 86 16.29 -22.91 30.47
N ASP A 87 15.83 -22.12 29.51
CA ASP A 87 14.64 -22.43 28.72
C ASP A 87 14.97 -23.59 27.78
N MET A 88 14.76 -24.81 28.29
CA MET A 88 15.23 -26.04 27.63
C MET A 88 14.62 -26.25 26.22
N PRO A 89 13.31 -25.99 25.97
CA PRO A 89 12.75 -26.00 24.62
C PRO A 89 13.36 -24.94 23.69
N SER A 90 13.65 -23.74 24.18
CA SER A 90 14.33 -22.69 23.40
C SER A 90 15.77 -23.08 23.07
N PHE A 91 16.52 -23.59 24.05
CA PHE A 91 17.90 -24.02 23.87
C PHE A 91 18.04 -25.23 22.93
N ILE A 92 17.15 -26.21 23.01
CA ILE A 92 17.13 -27.34 22.06
C ILE A 92 16.85 -26.85 20.63
N ASP A 93 15.88 -25.96 20.45
CA ASP A 93 15.53 -25.40 19.14
C ASP A 93 16.66 -24.53 18.56
N TYR A 94 17.37 -23.78 19.42
CA TYR A 94 18.59 -23.05 19.08
C TYR A 94 19.68 -24.01 18.58
N MET A 95 20.02 -25.05 19.34
CA MET A 95 21.01 -26.05 18.94
C MET A 95 20.62 -26.74 17.62
N LEU A 96 19.35 -27.11 17.47
CA LEU A 96 18.79 -27.69 16.25
C LEU A 96 18.89 -26.74 15.05
N LEU A 97 18.67 -25.43 15.25
CA LEU A 97 18.81 -24.44 14.18
C LEU A 97 20.25 -24.32 13.69
N HIS A 98 21.23 -24.18 14.59
CA HIS A 98 22.65 -24.10 14.20
C HIS A 98 23.15 -25.41 13.56
N PHE A 99 22.66 -26.57 14.02
CA PHE A 99 22.86 -27.85 13.34
C PHE A 99 22.21 -27.86 11.94
N TYR A 100 20.96 -27.39 11.81
CA TYR A 100 20.24 -27.40 10.53
C TYR A 100 20.87 -26.48 9.49
N ILE A 101 21.25 -25.24 9.84
CA ILE A 101 21.84 -24.28 8.88
C ILE A 101 23.33 -24.53 8.62
N GLY A 102 23.99 -25.38 9.41
CA GLY A 102 25.41 -25.72 9.23
C GLY A 102 26.35 -24.54 9.51
N HIS A 103 26.03 -23.75 10.55
CA HIS A 103 26.76 -22.53 10.91
C HIS A 103 28.24 -22.83 11.21
N GLN A 104 29.17 -22.30 10.41
CA GLN A 104 30.56 -22.77 10.39
C GLN A 104 31.48 -22.19 11.47
N ASP A 105 31.35 -20.90 11.76
CA ASP A 105 32.14 -20.11 12.71
C ASP A 105 31.49 -19.96 14.10
N TRP A 106 30.18 -20.22 14.21
CA TRP A 106 29.45 -20.30 15.48
C TRP A 106 30.15 -21.17 16.54
N GLY A 107 30.07 -20.68 17.78
CA GLY A 107 30.70 -21.27 18.95
C GLY A 107 32.12 -20.72 19.15
N LEU A 108 32.89 -21.37 20.01
CA LEU A 108 34.16 -20.85 20.53
C LEU A 108 34.04 -19.40 21.07
N ASN A 109 32.94 -19.12 21.78
CA ASN A 109 32.57 -17.79 22.28
C ASN A 109 32.38 -16.76 21.15
N LYS A 110 31.61 -17.13 20.10
CA LYS A 110 31.24 -16.26 18.97
C LYS A 110 29.87 -16.55 18.37
N ASN A 111 29.28 -15.53 17.73
CA ASN A 111 28.04 -15.57 16.95
C ASN A 111 26.84 -16.11 17.75
N TRP A 112 26.70 -15.66 19.00
CA TRP A 112 25.55 -15.92 19.86
C TRP A 112 25.45 -14.92 21.02
N SER A 113 24.23 -14.67 21.48
CA SER A 113 23.95 -13.91 22.70
C SER A 113 22.93 -14.68 23.57
N ALA A 114 22.82 -14.39 24.86
CA ALA A 114 21.91 -15.06 25.78
C ALA A 114 21.29 -14.08 26.78
N ILE A 115 19.96 -14.07 26.87
CA ILE A 115 19.19 -13.10 27.66
C ILE A 115 18.33 -13.77 28.73
N ARG A 116 18.21 -13.14 29.89
CA ARG A 116 17.38 -13.59 31.03
C ARG A 116 16.78 -12.43 31.79
N GLN A 117 15.47 -12.48 32.04
CA GLN A 117 14.80 -11.60 32.97
C GLN A 117 14.99 -12.11 34.42
N ARG A 118 15.43 -11.24 35.34
CA ARG A 118 15.66 -11.57 36.75
C ARG A 118 14.36 -11.69 37.55
N ALA A 119 13.45 -10.74 37.36
CA ALA A 119 12.13 -10.64 37.98
C ALA A 119 11.23 -9.68 37.15
N GLY A 120 9.93 -9.64 37.42
CA GLY A 120 9.01 -8.61 36.92
C GLY A 120 8.33 -8.91 35.57
N GLY A 121 8.35 -10.16 35.11
CA GLY A 121 7.84 -10.53 33.78
C GLY A 121 6.38 -10.95 33.74
N THR A 122 5.69 -10.65 32.63
CA THR A 122 4.35 -11.18 32.30
C THR A 122 4.36 -12.62 31.75
N PHE A 123 5.51 -13.31 31.81
CA PHE A 123 5.74 -14.60 31.14
C PHE A 123 5.99 -15.77 32.12
N THR A 124 5.43 -16.93 31.78
CA THR A 124 5.50 -18.20 32.54
C THR A 124 6.89 -18.86 32.63
N THR A 125 7.95 -18.15 32.21
CA THR A 125 9.33 -18.63 32.11
C THR A 125 10.36 -17.61 32.60
N GLU A 126 9.93 -16.73 33.51
CA GLU A 126 10.77 -15.83 34.31
C GLU A 126 12.00 -16.55 34.92
N GLY A 127 13.11 -15.82 35.09
CA GLY A 127 14.31 -16.33 35.75
C GLY A 127 15.23 -17.24 34.92
N LYS A 128 14.90 -17.53 33.64
CA LYS A 128 15.66 -18.46 32.76
C LYS A 128 16.34 -17.78 31.57
N PHE A 129 17.52 -18.28 31.20
CA PHE A 129 18.23 -17.89 29.98
C PHE A 129 17.59 -18.46 28.71
N ARG A 130 17.57 -17.65 27.65
CA ARG A 130 17.28 -18.05 26.27
C ARG A 130 18.44 -17.65 25.38
N TYR A 131 18.83 -18.53 24.46
CA TYR A 131 19.93 -18.27 23.51
C TYR A 131 19.38 -17.70 22.21
N ILE A 132 19.96 -16.59 21.79
CA ILE A 132 19.63 -15.86 20.56
C ILE A 132 20.77 -16.10 19.55
N PRO A 133 20.45 -16.54 18.32
CA PRO A 133 21.44 -16.58 17.24
C PRO A 133 21.86 -15.17 16.85
N TRP A 134 23.16 -14.96 16.70
CA TRP A 134 23.79 -13.73 16.22
C TRP A 134 24.76 -14.06 15.08
N ASP A 135 25.21 -13.08 14.30
CA ASP A 135 26.08 -13.21 13.09
C ASP A 135 25.83 -14.51 12.29
N LEU A 136 24.78 -14.49 11.46
CA LEU A 136 24.32 -15.63 10.65
C LEU A 136 24.74 -15.51 9.18
N GLU A 137 25.96 -15.06 8.88
CA GLU A 137 26.47 -14.91 7.51
C GLU A 137 27.17 -16.18 6.99
N ASN A 138 27.86 -16.93 7.85
CA ASN A 138 28.55 -18.18 7.48
C ASN A 138 27.65 -19.44 7.61
N VAL A 139 26.47 -19.38 6.99
CA VAL A 139 25.38 -20.37 7.09
C VAL A 139 24.87 -20.81 5.71
N LEU A 140 24.17 -21.94 5.64
CA LEU A 140 23.55 -22.49 4.40
C LEU A 140 24.54 -22.81 3.26
N LEU A 141 25.83 -22.92 3.56
CA LEU A 141 26.91 -23.05 2.58
C LEU A 141 26.97 -24.45 1.93
N ASP A 142 27.34 -25.50 2.66
CA ASP A 142 27.37 -26.88 2.14
C ASP A 142 26.36 -27.77 2.88
N THR A 143 25.63 -28.60 2.12
CA THR A 143 24.58 -29.50 2.63
C THR A 143 25.09 -30.60 3.55
N ASN A 144 26.41 -30.88 3.56
CA ASN A 144 27.06 -31.93 4.34
C ASN A 144 27.66 -31.43 5.65
N ILE A 145 27.76 -30.11 5.89
CA ILE A 145 28.38 -29.55 7.11
C ILE A 145 27.74 -30.17 8.35
N ASN A 146 28.53 -30.86 9.16
CA ASN A 146 28.06 -31.58 10.33
C ASN A 146 28.45 -30.84 11.62
N ARG A 147 27.55 -30.01 12.14
CA ARG A 147 27.76 -29.31 13.41
C ARG A 147 27.37 -30.14 14.64
N VAL A 148 26.75 -31.31 14.48
CA VAL A 148 26.29 -32.14 15.61
C VAL A 148 27.45 -32.65 16.49
N PRO A 149 28.59 -33.15 15.95
CA PRO A 149 29.78 -33.46 16.76
C PRO A 149 30.48 -32.23 17.34
N ASN A 150 30.29 -31.05 16.75
CA ASN A 150 30.88 -29.79 17.21
C ASN A 150 30.09 -29.17 18.38
N GLY A 151 29.75 -30.03 19.37
CA GLY A 151 29.33 -29.69 20.73
C GLY A 151 30.42 -29.01 21.59
N GLY A 152 31.29 -28.20 20.97
CA GLY A 152 32.09 -27.21 21.69
C GLY A 152 33.40 -27.63 22.35
N GLY A 153 33.84 -28.89 22.21
CA GLY A 153 35.13 -29.34 22.77
C GLY A 153 35.26 -29.19 24.29
N GLY A 154 34.14 -28.96 24.99
CA GLY A 154 34.09 -28.67 26.43
C GLY A 154 34.40 -27.22 26.83
N THR A 155 34.69 -26.30 25.90
CA THR A 155 35.16 -24.93 26.23
C THR A 155 34.26 -23.79 25.73
N ASP A 156 33.46 -24.00 24.68
CA ASP A 156 32.43 -23.04 24.24
C ASP A 156 31.13 -23.20 25.05
N VAL A 157 30.41 -22.10 25.32
CA VAL A 157 29.29 -22.16 26.28
C VAL A 157 28.01 -22.80 25.73
N PRO A 158 27.40 -22.37 24.61
CA PRO A 158 26.14 -22.97 24.15
C PRO A 158 26.34 -24.43 23.76
N SER A 159 27.39 -24.70 22.97
CA SER A 159 27.65 -26.06 22.50
C SER A 159 28.21 -26.97 23.60
N GLY A 160 29.02 -26.43 24.54
CA GLY A 160 29.47 -27.16 25.74
C GLY A 160 28.35 -27.45 26.74
N LEU A 161 27.33 -26.58 26.87
CA LEU A 161 26.10 -26.90 27.61
C LEU A 161 25.35 -28.06 26.96
N HIS A 162 25.26 -28.12 25.64
CA HIS A 162 24.70 -29.28 24.93
C HIS A 162 25.50 -30.55 25.21
N THR A 163 26.85 -30.53 25.19
CA THR A 163 27.67 -31.68 25.60
C THR A 163 27.51 -32.07 27.07
N LYS A 164 27.26 -31.12 27.98
CA LYS A 164 26.87 -31.45 29.37
C LYS A 164 25.50 -32.13 29.44
N LEU A 165 24.57 -31.80 28.55
CA LEU A 165 23.20 -32.32 28.54
C LEU A 165 23.04 -33.66 27.79
N ASP A 166 23.83 -33.90 26.74
CA ASP A 166 23.64 -35.03 25.81
C ASP A 166 23.76 -36.42 26.46
N ASN A 167 24.50 -36.55 27.57
CA ASN A 167 24.55 -37.81 28.34
C ASN A 167 23.20 -38.18 28.98
N ASN A 168 22.22 -37.27 29.05
CA ASN A 168 20.93 -37.52 29.70
C ASN A 168 19.91 -38.14 28.72
N ALA A 169 19.43 -39.35 29.03
CA ALA A 169 18.47 -40.07 28.20
C ALA A 169 17.10 -39.37 28.04
N GLN A 170 16.69 -38.50 28.98
CA GLN A 170 15.49 -37.67 28.81
C GLN A 170 15.79 -36.46 27.91
N TYR A 171 16.93 -35.76 28.10
CA TYR A 171 17.32 -34.66 27.21
C TYR A 171 17.38 -35.09 25.74
N ARG A 172 17.94 -36.27 25.45
CA ARG A 172 17.98 -36.81 24.08
C ARG A 172 16.61 -37.09 23.49
N LEU A 173 15.63 -37.48 24.32
CA LEU A 173 14.25 -37.67 23.88
C LEU A 173 13.53 -36.33 23.69
N ASP A 174 13.71 -35.39 24.62
CA ASP A 174 13.19 -34.02 24.51
C ASP A 174 13.77 -33.32 23.25
N PHE A 175 15.04 -33.58 22.93
CA PHE A 175 15.68 -33.16 21.67
C PHE A 175 15.01 -33.79 20.45
N ALA A 176 14.78 -35.11 20.48
CA ALA A 176 14.10 -35.83 19.41
C ALA A 176 12.67 -35.34 19.17
N ASP A 177 11.96 -34.93 20.22
CA ASP A 177 10.61 -34.37 20.15
C ASP A 177 10.59 -33.01 19.41
N ARG A 178 11.58 -32.14 19.69
CA ARG A 178 11.75 -30.87 18.94
C ARG A 178 12.18 -31.10 17.49
N VAL A 179 13.07 -32.06 17.25
CA VAL A 179 13.45 -32.50 15.89
C VAL A 179 12.22 -32.98 15.12
N HIS A 180 11.37 -33.81 15.73
CA HIS A 180 10.14 -34.28 15.09
C HIS A 180 9.21 -33.11 14.72
N ARG A 181 8.89 -32.26 15.70
CA ARG A 181 8.04 -31.06 15.54
C ARG A 181 8.50 -30.16 14.40
N HIS A 182 9.80 -29.93 14.26
CA HIS A 182 10.33 -28.93 13.33
C HIS A 182 10.74 -29.47 11.96
N MET A 183 11.22 -30.71 11.87
CA MET A 183 11.76 -31.28 10.62
C MET A 183 10.86 -32.33 9.95
N LEU A 184 9.96 -32.99 10.69
CA LEU A 184 9.22 -34.16 10.22
C LEU A 184 7.70 -34.00 10.25
N ALA A 185 7.16 -33.38 11.31
CA ALA A 185 5.72 -33.17 11.46
C ALA A 185 5.17 -32.28 10.33
N PRO A 186 3.98 -32.55 9.77
CA PRO A 186 3.40 -31.72 8.72
C PRO A 186 3.22 -30.26 9.18
N GLY A 187 3.82 -29.33 8.44
CA GLY A 187 3.88 -27.91 8.82
C GLY A 187 5.15 -27.48 9.56
N GLY A 188 6.01 -28.42 9.97
CA GLY A 188 7.28 -28.16 10.67
C GLY A 188 8.18 -27.17 9.93
N VAL A 189 8.72 -26.20 10.66
CA VAL A 189 9.28 -24.97 10.06
C VAL A 189 10.68 -25.14 9.45
N LEU A 190 11.34 -26.28 9.70
CA LEU A 190 12.60 -26.68 9.06
C LEU A 190 12.38 -27.69 7.92
N THR A 191 11.13 -28.00 7.55
CA THR A 191 10.84 -28.79 6.32
C THR A 191 11.28 -28.03 5.06
N ALA A 192 11.65 -28.78 4.01
CA ALA A 192 12.07 -28.20 2.73
C ALA A 192 11.07 -27.17 2.17
N ALA A 193 9.77 -27.49 2.22
CA ALA A 193 8.70 -26.61 1.73
C ALA A 193 8.61 -25.29 2.51
N LYS A 194 8.66 -25.32 3.86
CA LYS A 194 8.63 -24.11 4.69
C LYS A 194 9.86 -23.23 4.47
N ASN A 195 11.04 -23.84 4.37
CA ASN A 195 12.28 -23.10 4.09
C ASN A 195 12.26 -22.45 2.70
N THR A 196 11.83 -23.15 1.65
CA THR A 196 11.71 -22.60 0.29
C THR A 196 10.73 -21.42 0.24
N VAL A 197 9.56 -21.51 0.88
CA VAL A 197 8.60 -20.39 0.95
C VAL A 197 9.20 -19.18 1.71
N ARG A 198 9.89 -19.41 2.83
CA ARG A 198 10.55 -18.34 3.60
C ARG A 198 11.65 -17.65 2.78
N TRP A 199 12.42 -18.41 2.01
CA TRP A 199 13.45 -17.87 1.13
C TRP A 199 12.85 -17.11 -0.06
N GLN A 200 11.80 -17.63 -0.69
CA GLN A 200 11.11 -16.97 -1.80
C GLN A 200 10.51 -15.60 -1.40
N LYS A 201 10.06 -15.44 -0.15
CA LYS A 201 9.68 -14.13 0.40
C LYS A 201 10.85 -13.14 0.33
N TRP A 202 12.03 -13.51 0.83
CA TRP A 202 13.21 -12.65 0.81
C TRP A 202 13.75 -12.43 -0.61
N GLN A 203 13.71 -13.45 -1.46
CA GLN A 203 14.05 -13.35 -2.88
C GLN A 203 13.20 -12.27 -3.56
N ALA A 204 11.88 -12.29 -3.39
CA ALA A 204 10.97 -11.30 -3.98
C ALA A 204 11.20 -9.86 -3.47
N ILE A 205 11.64 -9.70 -2.22
CA ILE A 205 12.00 -8.40 -1.64
C ILE A 205 13.32 -7.88 -2.22
N LEU A 206 14.34 -8.74 -2.34
CA LEU A 206 15.70 -8.38 -2.75
C LEU A 206 15.93 -8.32 -4.26
N ASP A 207 15.05 -8.91 -5.09
CA ASP A 207 15.30 -9.09 -6.54
C ASP A 207 15.57 -7.80 -7.33
N LYS A 208 14.98 -6.68 -6.90
CA LYS A 208 15.29 -5.33 -7.45
C LYS A 208 16.43 -4.64 -6.69
N PRO A 209 16.43 -4.54 -5.34
CA PRO A 209 17.53 -3.95 -4.58
C PRO A 209 18.92 -4.49 -4.94
N ILE A 210 19.05 -5.80 -5.18
CA ILE A 210 20.33 -6.45 -5.49
C ILE A 210 20.97 -5.97 -6.81
N VAL A 211 20.21 -5.34 -7.71
CA VAL A 211 20.76 -4.70 -8.92
C VAL A 211 21.57 -3.46 -8.55
N ALA A 212 21.03 -2.59 -7.70
CA ALA A 212 21.74 -1.42 -7.20
C ALA A 212 22.97 -1.82 -6.37
N GLU A 213 22.86 -2.91 -5.61
CA GLU A 213 23.97 -3.50 -4.85
C GLU A 213 25.08 -4.05 -5.75
N SER A 214 24.71 -4.74 -6.84
CA SER A 214 25.64 -5.24 -7.85
C SER A 214 26.48 -4.12 -8.46
N CYS A 215 25.87 -2.98 -8.79
CA CYS A 215 26.59 -1.79 -9.25
C CYS A 215 27.53 -1.25 -8.16
N ARG A 216 27.03 -1.04 -6.94
CA ARG A 216 27.77 -0.43 -5.83
C ARG A 216 28.99 -1.24 -5.36
N TRP A 217 28.93 -2.57 -5.40
CA TRP A 217 30.04 -3.44 -5.00
C TRP A 217 30.92 -3.91 -6.14
N GLY A 218 30.39 -4.01 -7.37
CA GLY A 218 31.18 -4.34 -8.56
C GLY A 218 32.31 -3.36 -8.79
N ASP A 219 32.02 -2.06 -8.71
CA ASP A 219 33.05 -1.01 -8.82
C ASP A 219 33.94 -0.94 -7.56
N TYR A 220 33.37 -0.98 -6.35
CA TYR A 220 34.13 -0.80 -5.11
C TYR A 220 35.15 -1.93 -4.81
N ARG A 221 34.83 -3.20 -5.10
CA ARG A 221 35.80 -4.30 -4.95
C ARG A 221 36.95 -4.20 -5.97
N ARG A 222 36.69 -3.66 -7.15
CA ARG A 222 37.69 -3.45 -8.21
C ARG A 222 38.61 -2.28 -7.88
N ASP A 223 38.05 -1.17 -7.41
CA ASP A 223 38.74 0.13 -7.38
C ASP A 223 39.26 0.55 -5.98
N VAL A 224 38.70 0.02 -4.89
CA VAL A 224 38.94 0.56 -3.53
C VAL A 224 39.44 -0.46 -2.51
N HIS A 225 38.96 -1.72 -2.53
CA HIS A 225 39.32 -2.69 -1.48
C HIS A 225 39.97 -4.00 -1.98
N PRO A 226 41.24 -3.96 -2.43
CA PRO A 226 41.98 -5.14 -2.89
C PRO A 226 42.39 -6.06 -1.73
N TYR A 227 41.53 -7.02 -1.35
CA TYR A 227 41.86 -8.05 -0.34
C TYR A 227 42.71 -9.22 -0.89
N GLN A 228 42.80 -9.39 -2.21
CA GLN A 228 43.59 -10.43 -2.89
C GLN A 228 44.07 -9.93 -4.26
N ASP A 229 45.28 -10.31 -4.67
CA ASP A 229 45.78 -10.11 -6.04
C ASP A 229 45.09 -11.09 -7.01
N GLY A 230 44.42 -10.59 -8.05
CA GLY A 230 43.83 -11.43 -9.08
C GLY A 230 42.75 -10.76 -9.92
N SER A 231 42.05 -11.57 -10.71
CA SER A 231 40.88 -11.14 -11.50
C SER A 231 39.63 -11.04 -10.63
N TYR A 232 39.19 -9.81 -10.36
CA TYR A 232 37.99 -9.55 -9.56
C TYR A 232 36.72 -10.15 -10.17
N LEU A 233 36.03 -10.98 -9.39
CA LEU A 233 34.65 -11.38 -9.67
C LEU A 233 33.71 -10.21 -9.37
N LEU A 234 33.11 -9.65 -10.42
CA LEU A 234 31.96 -8.75 -10.29
C LEU A 234 30.75 -9.58 -9.84
N TYR A 235 30.21 -9.27 -8.66
CA TYR A 235 28.99 -9.88 -8.16
C TYR A 235 27.79 -9.18 -8.78
N THR A 236 26.92 -9.97 -9.43
CA THR A 236 25.79 -9.49 -10.23
C THR A 236 24.53 -10.27 -9.88
N ARG A 237 23.37 -9.64 -10.13
CA ARG A 237 22.08 -10.31 -10.06
C ARG A 237 22.06 -11.59 -10.91
N GLU A 238 22.42 -11.49 -12.19
CA GLU A 238 22.23 -12.58 -13.15
C GLU A 238 23.17 -13.77 -12.93
N SER A 239 24.45 -13.54 -12.60
CA SER A 239 25.46 -14.62 -12.50
C SER A 239 25.66 -15.18 -11.09
N GLN A 240 25.38 -14.41 -10.03
CA GLN A 240 25.59 -14.87 -8.65
C GLN A 240 24.29 -14.99 -7.87
N TRP A 241 23.45 -13.94 -7.83
CA TRP A 241 22.21 -13.98 -7.05
C TRP A 241 21.22 -15.03 -7.57
N LEU A 242 20.92 -15.07 -8.87
CA LEU A 242 20.00 -16.06 -9.43
C LEU A 242 20.55 -17.49 -9.34
N ALA A 243 21.87 -17.67 -9.49
CA ALA A 243 22.53 -18.95 -9.30
C ALA A 243 22.42 -19.45 -7.84
N GLU A 244 22.63 -18.56 -6.87
CA GLU A 244 22.53 -18.90 -5.44
C GLU A 244 21.08 -19.19 -5.02
N ASN A 245 20.10 -18.42 -5.48
CA ASN A 245 18.68 -18.74 -5.30
C ASN A 245 18.32 -20.14 -5.83
N THR A 246 18.85 -20.49 -7.01
CA THR A 246 18.67 -21.81 -7.63
C THR A 246 19.35 -22.92 -6.81
N ARG A 247 20.56 -22.67 -6.27
CA ARG A 247 21.29 -23.60 -5.40
C ARG A 247 20.55 -23.83 -4.07
N ILE A 248 20.08 -22.77 -3.42
CA ILE A 248 19.40 -22.86 -2.12
C ILE A 248 18.06 -23.60 -2.25
N THR A 249 17.24 -23.24 -3.22
CA THR A 249 15.89 -23.84 -3.41
C THR A 249 15.92 -25.20 -4.10
N GLY A 250 16.87 -25.44 -5.01
CA GLY A 250 16.98 -26.67 -5.79
C GLY A 250 17.92 -27.73 -5.22
N VAL A 251 18.88 -27.36 -4.36
CA VAL A 251 19.86 -28.29 -3.76
C VAL A 251 19.84 -28.24 -2.24
N TYR A 252 19.95 -27.05 -1.62
CA TYR A 252 20.14 -26.99 -0.17
C TYR A 252 18.89 -27.45 0.61
N PHE A 253 17.75 -26.77 0.47
CA PHE A 253 16.55 -27.14 1.23
C PHE A 253 15.97 -28.53 0.90
N PRO A 254 16.02 -29.04 -0.35
CA PRO A 254 15.62 -30.41 -0.64
C PRO A 254 16.50 -31.48 0.04
N SER A 255 17.82 -31.28 0.10
CA SER A 255 18.75 -32.28 0.64
C SER A 255 18.97 -32.18 2.15
N ARG A 256 19.00 -30.97 2.72
CA ARG A 256 19.46 -30.73 4.10
C ARG A 256 18.65 -31.46 5.18
N PRO A 257 17.30 -31.55 5.14
CA PRO A 257 16.55 -32.28 6.15
C PRO A 257 16.97 -33.75 6.27
N VAL A 258 17.16 -34.45 5.14
CA VAL A 258 17.57 -35.87 5.13
C VAL A 258 18.97 -36.05 5.70
N ILE A 259 19.92 -35.18 5.32
CA ILE A 259 21.30 -35.26 5.78
C ILE A 259 21.38 -34.98 7.30
N VAL A 260 20.70 -33.94 7.78
CA VAL A 260 20.69 -33.59 9.22
C VAL A 260 19.96 -34.65 10.04
N MET A 261 18.86 -35.24 9.55
CA MET A 261 18.24 -36.40 10.20
C MET A 261 19.21 -37.58 10.30
N GLY A 262 20.04 -37.83 9.28
CA GLY A 262 21.09 -38.84 9.33
C GLY A 262 22.17 -38.53 10.38
N GLN A 263 22.61 -37.27 10.46
CA GLN A 263 23.58 -36.80 11.47
C GLN A 263 23.01 -36.94 12.90
N LEU A 264 21.76 -36.54 13.12
CA LEU A 264 21.07 -36.63 14.41
C LEU A 264 20.80 -38.08 14.83
N ARG A 265 20.38 -38.96 13.91
CA ARG A 265 20.24 -40.41 14.17
C ARG A 265 21.61 -41.06 14.49
N THR A 266 22.68 -40.64 13.82
CA THR A 266 24.06 -41.13 14.08
C THR A 266 24.60 -40.68 15.44
N ALA A 267 24.35 -39.43 15.83
CA ALA A 267 24.62 -38.95 17.18
C ALA A 267 23.68 -39.55 18.23
N GLY A 268 22.54 -40.13 17.80
CA GLY A 268 21.48 -40.69 18.64
C GLY A 268 20.62 -39.64 19.36
N LEU A 269 20.58 -38.41 18.83
CA LEU A 269 19.68 -37.31 19.22
C LEU A 269 18.27 -37.44 18.58
N TYR A 270 18.07 -38.47 17.75
CA TYR A 270 16.76 -38.88 17.26
C TYR A 270 16.69 -40.41 17.16
N PRO A 271 15.65 -41.10 17.70
CA PRO A 271 15.52 -42.54 17.61
C PRO A 271 15.45 -43.09 16.18
N THR A 272 15.94 -44.32 15.99
CA THR A 272 15.65 -45.10 14.77
C THR A 272 14.23 -45.67 14.75
N LEU A 273 13.54 -45.69 15.90
CA LEU A 273 12.11 -45.97 16.01
C LEU A 273 11.32 -44.75 15.55
N ASN A 274 10.58 -44.89 14.44
CA ASN A 274 9.81 -43.79 13.87
C ASN A 274 8.61 -43.42 14.76
N ALA A 275 8.35 -42.12 14.85
CA ALA A 275 7.19 -41.56 15.53
C ALA A 275 5.90 -41.79 14.72
N PRO A 276 4.72 -41.81 15.36
CA PRO A 276 3.46 -42.02 14.67
C PRO A 276 3.05 -40.75 13.92
N GLU A 277 2.43 -40.90 12.76
CA GLU A 277 1.90 -39.78 11.97
C GLU A 277 0.38 -39.67 12.11
N TYR A 278 -0.15 -38.46 11.97
CA TYR A 278 -1.60 -38.24 11.83
C TYR A 278 -1.97 -38.23 10.35
N ARG A 279 -3.08 -38.88 9.98
CA ARG A 279 -3.60 -38.88 8.61
C ARG A 279 -5.09 -38.52 8.58
N SER A 280 -5.51 -37.85 7.51
CA SER A 280 -6.92 -37.66 7.15
C SER A 280 -7.09 -37.88 5.65
N GLY A 281 -8.12 -38.62 5.24
CA GLY A 281 -8.25 -39.09 3.85
C GLY A 281 -7.07 -39.94 3.33
N GLY A 282 -6.23 -40.46 4.24
CA GLY A 282 -4.97 -41.13 3.91
C GLY A 282 -3.77 -40.20 3.70
N VAL A 283 -3.93 -38.88 3.70
CA VAL A 283 -2.85 -37.87 3.58
C VAL A 283 -2.35 -37.48 4.97
N ALA A 284 -1.04 -37.24 5.14
CA ALA A 284 -0.46 -36.82 6.41
C ALA A 284 -0.87 -35.38 6.79
N VAL A 285 -1.22 -35.16 8.06
CA VAL A 285 -1.72 -33.87 8.59
C VAL A 285 -1.04 -33.50 9.92
N GLY A 286 -1.14 -32.24 10.31
CA GLY A 286 -0.58 -31.68 11.55
C GLY A 286 -1.50 -30.62 12.14
N SER A 287 -0.99 -29.78 13.06
CA SER A 287 -1.77 -28.69 13.67
C SER A 287 -2.42 -27.77 12.63
N GLY A 288 -3.67 -27.39 12.85
CA GLY A 288 -4.42 -26.55 11.92
C GLY A 288 -5.89 -26.34 12.32
N GLN A 289 -6.57 -25.47 11.58
CA GLN A 289 -8.01 -25.25 11.68
C GLN A 289 -8.77 -26.37 10.96
N VAL A 290 -9.79 -26.95 11.61
CA VAL A 290 -10.62 -28.04 11.06
C VAL A 290 -12.09 -27.85 11.43
N THR A 291 -13.01 -28.40 10.63
CA THR A 291 -14.44 -28.37 10.96
C THR A 291 -14.78 -29.37 12.07
N PRO A 292 -15.73 -29.08 12.98
CA PRO A 292 -16.28 -30.07 13.91
C PRO A 292 -16.71 -31.36 13.19
N GLY A 293 -16.34 -32.51 13.76
CA GLY A 293 -16.54 -33.84 13.16
C GLY A 293 -15.39 -34.33 12.26
N TYR A 294 -14.31 -33.56 12.12
CA TYR A 294 -13.12 -33.93 11.36
C TYR A 294 -12.48 -35.23 11.87
N GLN A 295 -12.02 -36.08 10.96
CA GLN A 295 -11.53 -37.43 11.28
C GLN A 295 -10.01 -37.51 11.12
N VAL A 296 -9.33 -37.97 12.18
CA VAL A 296 -7.88 -38.17 12.23
C VAL A 296 -7.56 -39.62 12.57
N THR A 297 -6.89 -40.34 11.68
CA THR A 297 -6.28 -41.63 11.99
C THR A 297 -4.83 -41.46 12.42
N LEU A 298 -4.35 -42.35 13.28
CA LEU A 298 -2.93 -42.46 13.63
C LEU A 298 -2.33 -43.63 12.85
N ALA A 299 -1.13 -43.46 12.31
CA ALA A 299 -0.44 -44.48 11.53
C ALA A 299 1.04 -44.58 11.93
N LEU A 300 1.64 -45.73 11.60
CA LEU A 300 3.10 -45.85 11.53
C LEU A 300 3.52 -45.46 10.11
N PRO A 301 4.46 -44.51 9.93
CA PRO A 301 4.97 -44.17 8.60
C PRO A 301 5.76 -45.34 8.01
N ALA A 302 5.93 -45.35 6.68
CA ALA A 302 6.78 -46.34 6.02
C ALA A 302 8.21 -46.31 6.58
N ALA A 303 8.82 -47.49 6.79
CA ALA A 303 10.17 -47.58 7.32
C ALA A 303 11.21 -47.19 6.26
N GLU A 304 11.95 -46.11 6.52
CA GLU A 304 13.14 -45.71 5.77
C GLU A 304 14.32 -46.63 6.09
N ALA A 305 15.35 -46.64 5.23
CA ALA A 305 16.58 -47.38 5.48
C ALA A 305 17.24 -46.97 6.82
N GLY A 306 17.56 -47.96 7.66
CA GLY A 306 18.12 -47.72 9.00
C GLY A 306 17.10 -47.34 10.07
N THR A 307 15.80 -47.44 9.78
CA THR A 307 14.71 -47.11 10.72
C THR A 307 13.77 -48.30 10.97
N THR A 308 12.96 -48.19 12.02
CA THR A 308 11.96 -49.19 12.41
C THR A 308 10.60 -48.53 12.57
N SER A 309 9.59 -49.03 11.88
CA SER A 309 8.18 -48.66 12.05
C SER A 309 7.39 -49.85 12.60
N ALA A 310 7.55 -50.11 13.90
CA ALA A 310 6.89 -51.22 14.59
C ALA A 310 6.73 -50.88 16.09
N GLY A 311 5.69 -51.42 16.73
CA GLY A 311 5.36 -51.17 18.14
C GLY A 311 3.90 -50.74 18.32
N THR A 312 3.53 -50.36 19.54
CA THR A 312 2.19 -49.90 19.90
C THR A 312 2.12 -48.37 19.86
N ILE A 313 1.14 -47.81 19.17
CA ILE A 313 0.85 -46.37 19.22
C ILE A 313 0.08 -46.06 20.50
N HIS A 314 0.65 -45.24 21.37
CA HIS A 314 -0.01 -44.65 22.53
C HIS A 314 -0.31 -43.18 22.24
N TYR A 315 -1.51 -42.72 22.59
CA TYR A 315 -1.94 -41.35 22.34
C TYR A 315 -2.79 -40.77 23.49
N THR A 316 -2.86 -39.45 23.51
CA THR A 316 -3.62 -38.61 24.44
C THR A 316 -4.32 -37.50 23.67
N ILE A 317 -5.41 -36.96 24.23
CA ILE A 317 -6.23 -35.88 23.61
C ILE A 317 -6.43 -34.67 24.54
N ASP A 318 -5.91 -34.76 25.75
CA ASP A 318 -5.88 -33.72 26.80
C ASP A 318 -4.59 -32.86 26.73
N GLY A 319 -3.70 -33.14 25.77
CA GLY A 319 -2.39 -32.49 25.66
C GLY A 319 -1.32 -32.99 26.64
N SER A 320 -1.56 -34.04 27.44
CA SER A 320 -0.49 -34.68 28.24
C SER A 320 0.45 -35.52 27.35
N ASP A 321 1.63 -35.88 27.84
CA ASP A 321 2.49 -36.85 27.14
C ASP A 321 1.94 -38.28 27.33
N PRO A 322 1.88 -39.13 26.28
CA PRO A 322 1.56 -40.56 26.40
C PRO A 322 2.56 -41.39 27.22
N ARG A 323 3.73 -40.84 27.55
CA ARG A 323 4.82 -41.45 28.33
C ARG A 323 5.06 -40.67 29.63
N VAL A 324 5.20 -41.39 30.74
CA VAL A 324 5.64 -40.82 32.02
C VAL A 324 7.12 -40.44 31.93
N ILE A 325 7.41 -39.15 32.13
CA ILE A 325 8.76 -38.57 32.11
C ILE A 325 9.67 -39.30 33.13
N TYR A 326 10.94 -39.47 32.79
CA TYR A 326 11.99 -40.18 33.54
C TYR A 326 11.80 -41.69 33.77
N SER A 327 10.59 -42.19 34.03
CA SER A 327 10.35 -43.63 34.22
C SER A 327 10.20 -44.41 32.92
N GLY A 328 9.72 -43.77 31.85
CA GLY A 328 9.43 -44.44 30.58
C GLY A 328 8.21 -45.37 30.62
N ALA A 329 7.41 -45.34 31.70
CA ALA A 329 6.12 -46.01 31.75
C ALA A 329 5.10 -45.36 30.79
N VAL A 330 4.04 -46.09 30.43
CA VAL A 330 2.88 -45.54 29.73
C VAL A 330 2.13 -44.57 30.66
N GLY A 331 1.71 -43.41 30.14
CA GLY A 331 0.99 -42.39 30.90
C GLY A 331 -0.40 -42.86 31.36
N PRO A 332 -0.92 -42.39 32.51
CA PRO A 332 -2.20 -42.84 33.06
C PRO A 332 -3.41 -42.42 32.21
N THR A 333 -3.27 -41.38 31.39
CA THR A 333 -4.27 -40.88 30.41
C THR A 333 -4.05 -41.45 29.01
N ALA A 334 -2.98 -42.22 28.79
CA ALA A 334 -2.57 -42.68 27.47
C ALA A 334 -3.40 -43.87 26.98
N THR A 335 -4.09 -43.69 25.86
CA THR A 335 -4.91 -44.72 25.20
C THR A 335 -4.10 -45.43 24.11
N VAL A 336 -4.30 -46.73 23.94
CA VAL A 336 -3.74 -47.49 22.80
C VAL A 336 -4.59 -47.24 21.55
N TYR A 337 -3.97 -46.85 20.44
CA TYR A 337 -4.68 -46.66 19.18
C TYR A 337 -5.00 -48.00 18.50
N ALA A 338 -6.28 -48.32 18.37
CA ALA A 338 -6.77 -49.61 17.85
C ALA A 338 -7.27 -49.56 16.39
N GLY A 339 -6.90 -48.54 15.61
CA GLY A 339 -7.28 -48.40 14.20
C GLY A 339 -8.53 -47.55 13.91
N THR A 340 -9.38 -47.31 14.92
CA THR A 340 -10.56 -46.44 14.80
C THR A 340 -10.15 -44.96 14.70
N PRO A 341 -10.67 -44.18 13.73
CA PRO A 341 -10.41 -42.73 13.63
C PRO A 341 -10.83 -41.95 14.88
N LEU A 342 -10.07 -40.92 15.22
CA LEU A 342 -10.42 -39.93 16.23
C LEU A 342 -11.31 -38.86 15.59
N THR A 343 -12.48 -38.61 16.18
CA THR A 343 -13.39 -37.53 15.76
C THR A 343 -13.10 -36.26 16.55
N ILE A 344 -12.64 -35.22 15.86
CA ILE A 344 -12.36 -33.89 16.43
C ILE A 344 -13.63 -33.04 16.34
N SER A 345 -14.35 -32.90 17.47
CA SER A 345 -15.58 -32.09 17.56
C SER A 345 -15.38 -30.73 18.24
N THR A 346 -14.30 -30.61 19.01
CA THR A 346 -13.85 -29.40 19.74
C THR A 346 -12.35 -29.25 19.56
N THR A 347 -11.80 -28.06 19.80
CA THR A 347 -10.35 -27.83 19.79
C THR A 347 -9.63 -28.85 20.67
N THR A 348 -8.70 -29.61 20.08
CA THR A 348 -8.11 -30.81 20.69
C THR A 348 -6.62 -30.89 20.34
N THR A 349 -5.78 -31.06 21.36
CA THR A 349 -4.34 -31.34 21.18
C THR A 349 -4.12 -32.84 21.31
N VAL A 350 -3.97 -33.50 20.15
CA VAL A 350 -3.55 -34.90 20.09
C VAL A 350 -2.04 -34.96 20.28
N LYS A 351 -1.59 -35.85 21.16
CA LYS A 351 -0.17 -36.22 21.32
C LYS A 351 -0.03 -37.73 21.18
N SER A 352 1.04 -38.19 20.53
CA SER A 352 1.25 -39.62 20.31
C SER A 352 2.72 -40.03 20.20
N ARG A 353 3.03 -41.23 20.69
CA ARG A 353 4.33 -41.90 20.58
C ARG A 353 4.14 -43.38 20.24
N VAL A 354 5.17 -43.99 19.65
CA VAL A 354 5.28 -45.46 19.53
C VAL A 354 6.10 -46.00 20.69
N LEU A 355 5.65 -47.09 21.31
CA LEU A 355 6.42 -47.92 22.24
C LEU A 355 6.75 -49.27 21.57
N ASN A 356 8.04 -49.61 21.48
CA ASN A 356 8.50 -50.89 20.97
C ASN A 356 9.51 -51.52 21.97
N GLY A 357 9.08 -52.58 22.66
CA GLY A 357 9.81 -53.10 23.81
C GLY A 357 9.91 -52.05 24.91
N SER A 358 11.12 -51.56 25.19
CA SER A 358 11.39 -50.45 26.11
C SER A 358 11.73 -49.13 25.39
N VAL A 359 11.78 -49.12 24.05
CA VAL A 359 12.16 -47.94 23.26
C VAL A 359 10.91 -47.13 22.90
N TRP A 360 10.96 -45.83 23.20
CA TRP A 360 9.95 -44.87 22.77
C TRP A 360 10.42 -44.08 21.55
N SER A 361 9.48 -43.74 20.66
CA SER A 361 9.72 -42.76 19.60
C SER A 361 9.77 -41.33 20.16
N ALA A 362 10.24 -40.40 19.31
CA ALA A 362 9.91 -38.99 19.45
C ALA A 362 8.38 -38.78 19.50
N LEU A 363 7.97 -37.67 20.11
CA LEU A 363 6.60 -37.19 20.21
C LEU A 363 6.16 -36.62 18.85
N ASN A 364 4.99 -37.07 18.38
CA ASN A 364 4.18 -36.25 17.48
C ASN A 364 3.08 -35.55 18.29
N GLU A 365 2.72 -34.36 17.84
CA GLU A 365 1.78 -33.46 18.50
C GLU A 365 1.07 -32.60 17.45
N ALA A 366 -0.25 -32.57 17.48
CA ALA A 366 -1.06 -31.72 16.63
C ALA A 366 -2.24 -31.12 17.41
N THR A 367 -2.35 -29.79 17.38
CA THR A 367 -3.53 -29.08 17.85
C THR A 367 -4.47 -28.85 16.67
N PHE A 368 -5.57 -29.59 16.66
CA PHE A 368 -6.67 -29.39 15.72
C PHE A 368 -7.65 -28.41 16.36
N VAL A 369 -7.74 -27.20 15.81
CA VAL A 369 -8.59 -26.12 16.32
C VAL A 369 -9.92 -26.15 15.58
N THR A 370 -11.04 -26.10 16.31
CA THR A 370 -12.40 -26.11 15.71
C THR A 370 -13.16 -24.80 15.88
N ASP A 371 -12.61 -23.83 16.60
CA ASP A 371 -13.19 -22.49 16.78
C ASP A 371 -12.30 -21.46 16.07
N THR A 372 -12.85 -20.87 15.01
CA THR A 372 -12.08 -20.13 14.01
C THR A 372 -12.11 -18.64 14.28
N ALA A 373 -11.08 -18.16 14.98
CA ALA A 373 -10.77 -16.76 15.31
C ALA A 373 -11.76 -16.04 16.23
N LEU A 374 -11.25 -15.06 16.99
CA LEU A 374 -12.09 -14.07 17.66
C LEU A 374 -13.02 -13.42 16.62
N PRO A 375 -14.31 -13.24 16.93
CA PRO A 375 -15.28 -12.65 16.00
C PRO A 375 -14.83 -11.27 15.52
N LEU A 376 -14.89 -11.04 14.20
CA LEU A 376 -14.41 -9.80 13.58
C LEU A 376 -15.40 -8.65 13.76
N VAL A 377 -15.50 -8.15 14.99
CA VAL A 377 -16.22 -6.92 15.32
C VAL A 377 -15.23 -5.74 15.36
N ARG A 378 -15.70 -4.55 14.95
CA ARG A 378 -14.94 -3.29 15.00
C ARG A 378 -15.78 -2.19 15.62
N ILE A 379 -15.13 -1.23 16.26
CA ILE A 379 -15.68 0.12 16.47
C ILE A 379 -15.51 0.86 15.15
N THR A 380 -16.60 1.42 14.62
CA THR A 380 -16.69 1.97 13.25
C THR A 380 -17.03 3.45 13.20
N GLU A 381 -17.77 3.96 14.17
CA GLU A 381 -18.05 5.39 14.33
C GLU A 381 -17.97 5.78 15.82
N LEU A 382 -17.49 7.00 16.08
CA LEU A 382 -17.40 7.58 17.42
C LEU A 382 -17.71 9.09 17.38
N MET A 383 -18.75 9.50 18.10
CA MET A 383 -19.09 10.91 18.34
C MET A 383 -18.70 11.26 19.78
N TYR A 384 -17.48 11.79 19.99
CA TYR A 384 -16.87 12.01 21.31
C TYR A 384 -16.92 13.45 21.84
N ASN A 385 -17.29 14.43 21.01
CA ASN A 385 -17.49 15.82 21.45
C ASN A 385 -18.57 16.51 20.59
N PRO A 386 -19.85 16.11 20.71
CA PRO A 386 -20.93 16.75 19.97
C PRO A 386 -21.21 18.18 20.48
N PRO A 387 -21.36 19.20 19.61
CA PRO A 387 -21.63 20.59 20.03
C PRO A 387 -22.98 20.81 20.75
N ALA A 388 -23.81 19.76 20.87
CA ALA A 388 -25.03 19.76 21.66
C ALA A 388 -24.82 19.29 23.13
N GLY A 389 -23.59 18.88 23.49
CA GLY A 389 -23.21 18.36 24.80
C GLY A 389 -23.21 16.83 24.90
N ASP A 390 -22.45 16.31 25.85
CA ASP A 390 -22.02 14.91 25.96
C ASP A 390 -23.17 13.88 25.97
N ALA A 391 -24.37 14.29 26.41
CA ALA A 391 -25.58 13.47 26.37
C ALA A 391 -26.04 13.06 24.94
N TYR A 392 -25.41 13.60 23.89
CA TYR A 392 -25.61 13.24 22.49
C TYR A 392 -24.49 12.36 21.89
N GLU A 393 -23.47 12.00 22.67
CA GLU A 393 -22.43 11.07 22.21
C GLU A 393 -22.99 9.68 21.82
N PHE A 394 -22.23 8.96 21.02
CA PHE A 394 -22.46 7.54 20.74
C PHE A 394 -21.19 6.84 20.23
N ILE A 395 -21.22 5.51 20.34
CA ILE A 395 -20.25 4.58 19.74
C ILE A 395 -21.02 3.63 18.83
N GLU A 396 -20.49 3.35 17.64
CA GLU A 396 -21.00 2.32 16.76
C GLU A 396 -20.03 1.14 16.66
N ILE A 397 -20.58 -0.09 16.64
CA ILE A 397 -19.85 -1.30 16.30
C ILE A 397 -20.45 -2.02 15.08
N PHE A 398 -19.59 -2.67 14.31
CA PHE A 398 -19.94 -3.42 13.10
C PHE A 398 -19.40 -4.85 13.16
N ASN A 399 -20.20 -5.82 12.74
CA ASN A 399 -19.75 -7.19 12.56
C ASN A 399 -19.28 -7.41 11.11
N ALA A 400 -17.99 -7.20 10.86
CA ALA A 400 -17.34 -7.52 9.59
C ALA A 400 -17.07 -9.03 9.39
N GLY A 401 -17.41 -9.86 10.40
CA GLY A 401 -17.32 -11.32 10.33
C GLY A 401 -18.44 -11.97 9.53
N ASN A 402 -18.29 -13.27 9.30
CA ASN A 402 -19.25 -14.09 8.55
C ASN A 402 -20.21 -14.91 9.43
N ARG A 403 -20.11 -14.79 10.77
CA ARG A 403 -21.01 -15.42 11.76
C ARG A 403 -21.76 -14.37 12.58
N THR A 404 -23.02 -14.65 12.92
CA THR A 404 -23.73 -13.88 13.96
C THR A 404 -22.97 -14.02 15.27
N VAL A 405 -22.78 -12.90 15.96
CA VAL A 405 -22.06 -12.84 17.23
C VAL A 405 -23.06 -12.64 18.36
N ASP A 406 -22.96 -13.45 19.41
CA ASP A 406 -23.65 -13.26 20.68
C ASP A 406 -22.79 -12.36 21.57
N LEU A 407 -23.40 -11.29 22.10
CA LEU A 407 -22.78 -10.27 22.95
C LEU A 407 -23.10 -10.49 24.44
N ASN A 408 -23.74 -11.61 24.82
CA ASN A 408 -23.93 -11.99 26.21
C ASN A 408 -22.61 -12.00 26.98
N GLY A 409 -22.50 -11.17 28.02
CA GLY A 409 -21.29 -11.04 28.85
C GLY A 409 -20.16 -10.19 28.25
N TRP A 410 -20.33 -9.69 27.02
CA TRP A 410 -19.41 -8.70 26.46
C TRP A 410 -19.59 -7.34 27.13
N HIS A 411 -18.54 -6.55 27.15
CA HIS A 411 -18.54 -5.21 27.74
C HIS A 411 -17.53 -4.30 27.04
N PHE A 412 -17.59 -3.00 27.37
CA PHE A 412 -16.55 -2.04 26.98
C PHE A 412 -15.65 -1.68 28.16
N SER A 413 -14.38 -1.45 27.86
CA SER A 413 -13.46 -0.70 28.72
C SER A 413 -13.25 0.71 28.14
N GLY A 414 -13.03 1.70 29.00
CA GLY A 414 -13.22 3.13 28.70
C GLY A 414 -14.57 3.61 29.22
N ILE A 415 -15.66 3.26 28.53
CA ILE A 415 -17.04 3.61 28.91
C ILE A 415 -17.76 2.51 29.72
N THR A 416 -18.74 2.89 30.55
CA THR A 416 -19.54 1.91 31.32
C THR A 416 -20.74 1.42 30.51
N CYS A 417 -20.56 0.32 29.76
CA CYS A 417 -21.61 -0.33 28.97
C CYS A 417 -21.63 -1.85 29.18
N VAL A 418 -22.84 -2.41 29.33
CA VAL A 418 -23.12 -3.85 29.30
C VAL A 418 -24.26 -4.09 28.31
N PHE A 419 -24.10 -5.02 27.37
CA PHE A 419 -25.13 -5.33 26.39
C PHE A 419 -26.35 -6.01 27.05
N PRO A 420 -27.59 -5.75 26.57
CA PRO A 420 -28.77 -6.40 27.13
C PRO A 420 -28.73 -7.93 26.89
N PRO A 421 -29.26 -8.76 27.81
CA PRO A 421 -29.25 -10.21 27.67
C PRO A 421 -29.90 -10.68 26.36
N GLY A 422 -29.19 -11.51 25.60
CA GLY A 422 -29.61 -11.96 24.27
C GLY A 422 -29.30 -10.97 23.12
N ALA A 423 -28.51 -9.93 23.36
CA ALA A 423 -28.00 -9.06 22.29
C ALA A 423 -27.15 -9.86 21.30
N THR A 424 -27.48 -9.75 20.01
CA THR A 424 -26.71 -10.36 18.93
C THR A 424 -26.50 -9.37 17.79
N ILE A 425 -25.37 -9.49 17.09
CA ILE A 425 -25.07 -8.69 15.89
C ILE A 425 -24.81 -9.62 14.70
N ALA A 426 -25.65 -9.51 13.66
CA ALA A 426 -25.57 -10.36 12.48
C ALA A 426 -24.41 -9.94 11.55
N PRO A 427 -23.92 -10.82 10.64
CA PRO A 427 -22.91 -10.46 9.65
C PRO A 427 -23.31 -9.22 8.84
N GLY A 428 -22.37 -8.29 8.64
CA GLY A 428 -22.61 -7.06 7.89
C GLY A 428 -23.62 -6.10 8.54
N SER A 429 -23.91 -6.25 9.83
CA SER A 429 -24.82 -5.38 10.58
C SER A 429 -24.06 -4.42 11.50
N TYR A 430 -24.63 -3.22 11.66
CA TYR A 430 -24.19 -2.19 12.59
C TYR A 430 -25.02 -2.21 13.88
N MET A 431 -24.44 -1.75 14.99
CA MET A 431 -25.09 -1.63 16.30
C MET A 431 -24.60 -0.37 17.02
N ILE A 432 -25.55 0.46 17.45
CA ILE A 432 -25.27 1.76 18.10
C ILE A 432 -25.44 1.63 19.62
N ILE A 433 -24.48 2.19 20.35
CA ILE A 433 -24.49 2.35 21.81
C ILE A 433 -24.45 3.85 22.12
N ALA A 434 -25.51 4.39 22.73
CA ALA A 434 -25.65 5.83 22.97
C ALA A 434 -25.46 6.21 24.45
N CYS A 435 -25.12 7.48 24.72
CA CYS A 435 -25.14 7.99 26.10
C CYS A 435 -26.56 7.90 26.70
N ASN A 436 -26.67 7.46 27.96
CA ASN A 436 -27.95 7.27 28.66
C ASN A 436 -28.54 8.55 29.29
N ASP A 437 -27.87 9.70 29.15
CA ASP A 437 -28.27 10.94 29.85
C ASP A 437 -29.50 11.64 29.22
N THR A 438 -29.73 11.49 27.91
CA THR A 438 -30.99 11.92 27.28
C THR A 438 -31.48 11.00 26.15
N PRO A 439 -31.94 9.76 26.44
CA PRO A 439 -32.36 8.81 25.40
C PRO A 439 -33.51 9.31 24.53
N ALA A 440 -34.34 10.24 25.03
CA ALA A 440 -35.37 10.92 24.26
C ALA A 440 -34.83 12.05 23.38
N GLY A 441 -33.89 12.86 23.88
CA GLY A 441 -33.21 13.90 23.10
C GLY A 441 -32.36 13.29 21.98
N TRP A 442 -31.59 12.24 22.30
CA TRP A 442 -30.77 11.48 21.36
C TRP A 442 -31.61 11.00 20.17
N ARG A 443 -32.72 10.28 20.42
CA ARG A 443 -33.65 9.82 19.36
C ARG A 443 -34.35 10.95 18.58
N THR A 444 -34.37 12.17 19.12
CA THR A 444 -34.92 13.34 18.40
C THR A 444 -33.88 13.96 17.45
N LYS A 445 -32.61 14.01 17.87
CA LYS A 445 -31.47 14.47 17.05
C LYS A 445 -31.15 13.46 15.95
N TYR A 446 -30.90 12.22 16.34
CA TYR A 446 -30.50 11.11 15.46
C TYR A 446 -31.72 10.31 14.98
N SER A 447 -32.71 11.00 14.41
CA SER A 447 -34.03 10.41 14.11
C SER A 447 -34.07 9.30 13.05
N GLY A 448 -32.98 9.11 12.28
CA GLY A 448 -32.79 7.96 11.39
C GLY A 448 -32.20 6.71 12.07
N ALA A 449 -31.76 6.82 13.33
CA ALA A 449 -30.99 5.81 14.04
C ALA A 449 -31.71 5.31 15.30
N THR A 450 -31.30 4.16 15.83
CA THR A 450 -31.88 3.58 17.06
C THR A 450 -30.79 2.89 17.88
N PRO A 451 -30.51 3.35 19.12
CA PRO A 451 -29.54 2.69 19.99
C PRO A 451 -30.05 1.31 20.43
N ALA A 452 -29.21 0.29 20.30
CA ALA A 452 -29.47 -1.08 20.75
C ALA A 452 -29.04 -1.29 22.21
N ALA A 453 -28.07 -0.50 22.67
CA ALA A 453 -27.61 -0.43 24.06
C ALA A 453 -27.36 1.03 24.46
N TYR A 454 -27.14 1.27 25.76
CA TYR A 454 -26.80 2.58 26.30
C TYR A 454 -25.65 2.46 27.29
N TYR A 455 -24.82 3.50 27.38
CA TYR A 455 -23.72 3.60 28.35
C TYR A 455 -23.91 4.76 29.32
N ALA A 456 -23.22 4.68 30.46
CA ALA A 456 -23.21 5.73 31.49
C ALA A 456 -21.84 6.41 31.58
N GLY A 457 -21.85 7.73 31.85
CA GLY A 457 -20.71 8.61 31.72
C GLY A 457 -20.63 9.27 30.32
N SER A 458 -19.67 10.18 30.16
CA SER A 458 -19.23 10.69 28.86
C SER A 458 -17.97 9.96 28.41
N SER A 459 -17.60 10.13 27.15
CA SER A 459 -16.25 9.86 26.66
C SER A 459 -15.28 11.00 27.02
N SER A 460 -14.00 10.83 26.70
CA SER A 460 -12.96 11.87 26.84
C SER A 460 -12.90 12.77 25.61
N ASN A 461 -13.29 14.05 25.73
CA ASN A 461 -13.20 15.02 24.63
C ASN A 461 -11.74 15.20 24.13
N GLY A 462 -10.74 14.98 25.01
CA GLY A 462 -9.30 15.02 24.67
C GLY A 462 -8.71 13.68 24.17
N GLY A 463 -9.54 12.65 23.99
CA GLY A 463 -9.13 11.31 23.60
C GLY A 463 -8.88 10.35 24.77
N GLU A 464 -9.16 9.07 24.56
CA GLU A 464 -8.92 7.96 25.51
C GLU A 464 -8.69 6.63 24.76
N ILE A 465 -8.73 5.51 25.47
CA ILE A 465 -8.73 4.16 24.89
C ILE A 465 -10.09 3.52 25.17
N ILE A 466 -10.84 3.22 24.11
CA ILE A 466 -12.09 2.45 24.19
C ILE A 466 -11.83 1.07 23.59
N SER A 467 -12.12 0.02 24.34
CA SER A 467 -11.92 -1.38 23.93
C SER A 467 -13.21 -2.17 24.08
N LEU A 468 -13.51 -3.02 23.10
CA LEU A 468 -14.60 -4.00 23.17
C LEU A 468 -14.03 -5.36 23.59
N LEU A 469 -14.55 -5.94 24.66
CA LEU A 469 -14.10 -7.22 25.22
C LEU A 469 -15.22 -8.26 25.17
N ASP A 470 -14.86 -9.52 24.92
CA ASP A 470 -15.78 -10.64 25.06
C ASP A 470 -15.95 -11.11 26.51
N ALA A 471 -16.87 -12.06 26.73
CA ALA A 471 -17.17 -12.64 28.04
C ALA A 471 -16.03 -13.50 28.66
N ALA A 472 -14.88 -13.58 27.99
CA ALA A 472 -13.66 -14.22 28.47
C ALA A 472 -12.47 -13.24 28.54
N GLU A 473 -12.76 -11.93 28.57
CA GLU A 473 -11.79 -10.82 28.66
C GLU A 473 -10.85 -10.69 27.45
N ASN A 474 -11.17 -11.29 26.29
CA ASN A 474 -10.39 -11.08 25.08
C ASN A 474 -10.76 -9.73 24.44
N ILE A 475 -9.76 -8.89 24.16
CA ILE A 475 -9.97 -7.65 23.39
C ILE A 475 -10.28 -8.01 21.94
N ILE A 476 -11.50 -7.71 21.49
CA ILE A 476 -11.99 -7.95 20.13
C ILE A 476 -11.57 -6.83 19.17
N CYS A 477 -11.64 -5.59 19.66
CA CYS A 477 -11.06 -4.41 19.01
C CYS A 477 -10.83 -3.29 20.04
N SER A 478 -9.98 -2.32 19.67
CA SER A 478 -9.67 -1.15 20.49
C SER A 478 -9.38 0.07 19.62
N VAL A 479 -9.73 1.26 20.10
CA VAL A 479 -9.48 2.57 19.48
C VAL A 479 -8.85 3.50 20.52
N ASN A 480 -7.74 4.16 20.16
CA ASN A 480 -6.99 5.08 21.03
C ASN A 480 -7.04 6.51 20.47
N TYR A 481 -8.26 7.03 20.33
CA TYR A 481 -8.53 8.26 19.57
C TYR A 481 -7.95 9.51 20.24
N LYS A 482 -7.78 10.59 19.47
CA LYS A 482 -7.31 11.90 19.95
C LYS A 482 -8.06 13.03 19.24
N ASP A 483 -8.09 14.16 19.91
CA ASP A 483 -8.37 15.54 19.46
C ASP A 483 -7.37 16.10 18.44
N LYS A 484 -6.25 15.41 18.17
CA LYS A 484 -5.08 15.96 17.45
C LYS A 484 -4.39 14.97 16.51
N ALA A 485 -3.72 15.54 15.50
CA ALA A 485 -2.91 14.82 14.52
C ALA A 485 -2.00 13.75 15.19
N PRO A 486 -1.94 12.51 14.68
CA PRO A 486 -2.42 12.07 13.36
C PRO A 486 -3.94 11.86 13.23
N TRP A 487 -4.73 12.00 14.31
CA TRP A 487 -6.18 11.86 14.23
C TRP A 487 -6.86 13.08 13.57
N PRO A 488 -8.03 12.90 12.92
CA PRO A 488 -8.89 13.99 12.46
C PRO A 488 -9.32 14.90 13.61
N VAL A 489 -9.20 16.22 13.42
CA VAL A 489 -9.44 17.22 14.47
C VAL A 489 -10.83 17.89 14.41
N THR A 490 -11.51 17.84 13.27
CA THR A 490 -12.87 18.40 13.13
C THR A 490 -13.98 17.68 13.90
N PRO A 491 -13.82 16.42 14.37
CA PRO A 491 -14.75 15.80 15.32
C PRO A 491 -14.70 16.39 16.74
N ASP A 492 -13.64 17.13 17.10
CA ASP A 492 -13.56 17.82 18.40
C ASP A 492 -14.46 19.08 18.38
N GLY A 493 -15.70 18.96 18.85
CA GLY A 493 -16.64 20.07 18.97
C GLY A 493 -17.23 20.60 17.65
N GLY A 494 -16.66 20.21 16.50
CA GLY A 494 -17.10 20.64 15.17
C GLY A 494 -18.41 19.98 14.69
N GLY A 495 -18.92 18.99 15.41
CA GLY A 495 -20.17 18.29 15.09
C GLY A 495 -20.05 17.19 14.06
N TYR A 496 -18.85 16.72 13.77
CA TYR A 496 -18.60 15.50 12.98
C TYR A 496 -18.22 14.37 13.93
N SER A 497 -18.48 13.13 13.55
CA SER A 497 -17.91 11.94 14.22
C SER A 497 -16.54 11.59 13.61
N LEU A 498 -15.80 10.72 14.29
CA LEU A 498 -14.78 9.88 13.66
C LEU A 498 -15.47 8.69 12.99
N GLU A 499 -15.19 8.44 11.72
CA GLU A 499 -15.68 7.30 10.93
C GLU A 499 -14.48 6.49 10.38
N ILE A 500 -14.59 5.16 10.36
CA ILE A 500 -13.51 4.28 9.88
C ILE A 500 -13.52 4.12 8.35
N LEU A 501 -12.35 4.07 7.72
CA LEU A 501 -12.19 3.91 6.27
C LEU A 501 -12.34 2.45 5.82
N ASP A 502 -11.65 1.53 6.49
CA ASP A 502 -11.73 0.09 6.25
C ASP A 502 -12.13 -0.67 7.53
N PRO A 503 -13.38 -1.21 7.60
CA PRO A 503 -13.85 -2.01 8.72
C PRO A 503 -13.28 -3.45 8.75
N LEU A 504 -12.43 -3.86 7.80
CA LEU A 504 -11.58 -5.05 7.93
C LEU A 504 -10.23 -4.71 8.60
N GLY A 505 -9.79 -3.44 8.47
CA GLY A 505 -8.59 -2.91 9.09
C GLY A 505 -8.65 -2.84 10.62
N PRO A 506 -7.55 -2.41 11.26
CA PRO A 506 -7.51 -2.19 12.71
C PRO A 506 -8.17 -0.86 13.10
N SER A 507 -9.06 -0.86 14.11
CA SER A 507 -9.60 0.36 14.73
C SER A 507 -8.53 1.15 15.53
N SER A 508 -7.35 0.57 15.76
CA SER A 508 -6.25 1.19 16.52
C SER A 508 -5.30 2.05 15.68
N ASP A 509 -5.41 2.01 14.35
CA ASP A 509 -4.55 2.78 13.45
C ASP A 509 -5.20 4.13 13.10
N PRO A 510 -4.60 5.29 13.47
CA PRO A 510 -5.18 6.61 13.19
C PRO A 510 -5.33 6.90 11.69
N SER A 511 -4.55 6.27 10.81
CA SER A 511 -4.68 6.45 9.36
C SER A 511 -5.91 5.75 8.77
N ASN A 512 -6.55 4.87 9.53
CA ASN A 512 -7.81 4.21 9.17
C ASN A 512 -9.05 5.05 9.60
N TRP A 513 -8.87 6.26 10.14
CA TRP A 513 -9.96 7.11 10.61
C TRP A 513 -10.02 8.45 9.89
N VAL A 514 -11.23 8.91 9.58
CA VAL A 514 -11.52 10.24 9.02
C VAL A 514 -12.61 10.92 9.83
N ALA A 515 -12.77 12.24 9.62
CA ALA A 515 -13.99 12.92 10.07
C ALA A 515 -15.14 12.57 9.13
N SER A 516 -16.35 12.43 9.68
CA SER A 516 -17.56 12.19 8.89
C SER A 516 -17.76 13.26 7.82
N THR A 517 -18.39 12.86 6.70
CA THR A 517 -18.85 13.81 5.68
C THR A 517 -20.17 14.51 6.06
N ARG A 518 -20.73 14.23 7.24
CA ARG A 518 -22.05 14.69 7.69
C ARG A 518 -21.95 15.37 9.06
N LEU A 519 -22.65 16.50 9.18
CA LEU A 519 -22.91 17.08 10.50
C LEU A 519 -23.82 16.12 11.26
N ASP A 520 -23.50 15.93 12.54
CA ASP A 520 -24.01 14.88 13.44
C ASP A 520 -23.59 13.44 13.08
N GLY A 521 -22.65 13.23 12.15
CA GLY A 521 -22.17 11.89 11.78
C GLY A 521 -23.15 11.10 10.90
N SER A 522 -22.98 9.77 10.82
CA SER A 522 -23.84 8.89 10.02
C SER A 522 -24.29 7.58 10.73
N PRO A 523 -24.72 7.63 12.01
CA PRO A 523 -24.97 6.45 12.84
C PRO A 523 -25.95 5.44 12.23
N GLY A 524 -25.50 4.20 12.10
CA GLY A 524 -26.22 3.09 11.49
C GLY A 524 -25.95 2.91 10.00
N THR A 525 -24.97 3.62 9.42
CA THR A 525 -24.63 3.54 7.99
C THR A 525 -23.10 3.48 7.76
N PRO A 526 -22.63 2.79 6.70
CA PRO A 526 -21.21 2.75 6.38
C PRO A 526 -20.66 4.13 5.99
N TYR A 527 -19.39 4.40 6.35
CA TYR A 527 -18.62 5.53 5.83
C TYR A 527 -18.79 5.64 4.31
N SER A 528 -19.24 6.80 3.87
CA SER A 528 -19.41 7.14 2.45
C SER A 528 -18.43 8.23 2.08
N ALA A 529 -17.38 7.85 1.34
CA ALA A 529 -16.42 8.81 0.81
C ALA A 529 -17.13 9.91 0.01
N PRO A 530 -16.74 11.19 0.19
CA PRO A 530 -17.35 12.29 -0.53
C PRO A 530 -17.10 12.12 -2.03
N LEU A 531 -18.13 12.31 -2.85
CA LEU A 531 -17.98 12.24 -4.31
C LEU A 531 -17.23 13.49 -4.83
N PRO A 532 -16.37 13.34 -5.86
CA PRO A 532 -15.79 14.46 -6.58
C PRO A 532 -16.86 15.44 -7.09
N PRO A 533 -16.52 16.73 -7.28
CA PRO A 533 -17.46 17.69 -7.84
C PRO A 533 -17.78 17.36 -9.30
N VAL A 534 -19.03 17.60 -9.71
CA VAL A 534 -19.47 17.48 -11.10
C VAL A 534 -19.66 18.89 -11.66
N ILE A 535 -18.97 19.23 -12.76
CA ILE A 535 -19.29 20.43 -13.53
C ILE A 535 -20.47 20.10 -14.45
N ASN A 536 -21.48 20.97 -14.43
CA ASN A 536 -22.72 20.86 -15.21
C ASN A 536 -22.68 21.83 -16.39
N ASP A 537 -22.20 23.06 -16.18
CA ASP A 537 -21.96 24.05 -17.22
C ASP A 537 -20.49 24.48 -17.20
N HIS A 538 -19.80 24.32 -18.33
CA HIS A 538 -18.45 24.81 -18.56
C HIS A 538 -18.45 26.28 -19.03
N PRO A 539 -17.37 27.05 -18.81
CA PRO A 539 -17.24 28.37 -19.42
C PRO A 539 -17.18 28.24 -20.96
N GLY A 540 -17.84 29.15 -21.67
CA GLY A 540 -17.85 29.18 -23.13
C GLY A 540 -16.83 30.16 -23.73
N ASP A 541 -16.43 29.91 -24.97
CA ASP A 541 -15.63 30.85 -25.78
C ASP A 541 -16.32 32.21 -25.90
N GLN A 542 -15.51 33.28 -25.86
CA GLN A 542 -15.97 34.66 -25.95
C GLN A 542 -15.08 35.47 -26.88
N THR A 543 -15.68 36.35 -27.68
CA THR A 543 -14.98 37.42 -28.41
C THR A 543 -15.43 38.75 -27.83
N ILE A 544 -14.47 39.58 -27.40
CA ILE A 544 -14.73 40.86 -26.73
C ILE A 544 -13.88 41.96 -27.36
N GLU A 545 -14.35 43.20 -27.27
CA GLU A 545 -13.62 44.40 -27.67
C GLU A 545 -12.74 44.90 -26.50
N GLN A 546 -11.57 45.47 -26.80
CA GLN A 546 -10.70 46.05 -25.79
C GLN A 546 -11.44 47.14 -24.99
N GLY A 547 -11.11 47.27 -23.71
CA GLY A 547 -11.76 48.20 -22.80
C GLY A 547 -13.03 47.64 -22.14
N LEU A 548 -13.84 46.85 -22.86
CA LEU A 548 -15.10 46.30 -22.33
C LEU A 548 -14.88 45.20 -21.29
N GLY A 549 -15.78 45.09 -20.31
CA GLY A 549 -15.76 44.03 -19.32
C GLY A 549 -16.44 42.75 -19.80
N THR A 550 -15.95 41.59 -19.32
CA THR A 550 -16.60 40.28 -19.54
C THR A 550 -16.56 39.38 -18.30
N LEU A 551 -17.31 38.28 -18.34
CA LEU A 551 -17.50 37.33 -17.25
C LEU A 551 -17.39 35.89 -17.78
N LEU A 552 -16.53 35.09 -17.16
CA LEU A 552 -16.51 33.63 -17.31
C LEU A 552 -17.19 32.97 -16.11
N THR A 553 -17.90 31.86 -16.32
CA THR A 553 -18.67 31.16 -15.28
C THR A 553 -18.52 29.65 -15.40
N VAL A 554 -18.52 28.94 -14.28
CA VAL A 554 -18.65 27.47 -14.21
C VAL A 554 -19.76 27.12 -13.22
N ALA A 555 -20.67 26.22 -13.60
CA ALA A 555 -21.71 25.70 -12.69
C ALA A 555 -21.35 24.28 -12.27
N ALA A 556 -21.29 24.02 -10.96
CA ALA A 556 -20.87 22.73 -10.41
C ALA A 556 -21.74 22.28 -9.23
N THR A 557 -21.82 20.97 -9.03
CA THR A 557 -22.59 20.31 -7.97
C THR A 557 -21.69 19.42 -7.12
N GLY A 558 -21.91 19.43 -5.81
CA GLY A 558 -21.15 18.70 -4.81
C GLY A 558 -21.17 19.43 -3.46
N SER A 559 -20.76 18.74 -2.40
CA SER A 559 -20.56 19.36 -1.07
C SER A 559 -19.26 20.16 -1.02
N ALA A 560 -19.24 21.27 -0.27
CA ALA A 560 -18.03 22.04 0.08
C ALA A 560 -17.12 22.37 -1.12
N LEU A 561 -17.71 22.99 -2.16
CA LEU A 561 -16.99 23.36 -3.39
C LEU A 561 -16.03 24.53 -3.19
N ALA A 562 -14.79 24.35 -3.61
CA ALA A 562 -13.81 25.40 -3.86
C ALA A 562 -13.54 25.52 -5.37
N TYR A 563 -13.04 26.69 -5.80
CA TYR A 563 -12.78 27.03 -7.20
C TYR A 563 -11.39 27.64 -7.32
N GLN A 564 -10.73 27.46 -8.46
CA GLN A 564 -9.52 28.19 -8.84
C GLN A 564 -9.48 28.32 -10.37
N TRP A 565 -9.43 29.56 -10.88
CA TRP A 565 -9.30 29.82 -12.31
C TRP A 565 -7.83 29.82 -12.76
N LEU A 566 -7.60 29.42 -14.01
CA LEU A 566 -6.31 29.37 -14.66
C LEU A 566 -6.35 30.13 -15.99
N PHE A 567 -5.23 30.73 -16.36
CA PHE A 567 -4.93 31.28 -17.68
C PHE A 567 -3.79 30.48 -18.31
N GLY A 568 -4.08 29.79 -19.42
CA GLY A 568 -3.28 28.65 -19.85
C GLY A 568 -3.26 27.57 -18.76
N GLU A 569 -2.06 27.21 -18.31
CA GLU A 569 -1.82 26.26 -17.22
C GLU A 569 -1.41 26.96 -15.89
N THR A 570 -1.55 28.30 -15.80
CA THR A 570 -1.12 29.10 -14.64
C THR A 570 -2.32 29.59 -13.84
N GLU A 571 -2.32 29.38 -12.52
CA GLU A 571 -3.37 29.88 -11.62
C GLU A 571 -3.44 31.43 -11.61
N ILE A 572 -4.66 31.96 -11.61
CA ILE A 572 -4.93 33.40 -11.50
C ILE A 572 -5.09 33.73 -10.00
N PRO A 573 -4.23 34.57 -9.40
CA PRO A 573 -4.28 34.86 -7.96
C PRO A 573 -5.66 35.38 -7.50
N ALA A 574 -6.16 34.82 -6.40
CA ALA A 574 -7.45 35.14 -5.78
C ALA A 574 -8.71 34.92 -6.65
N ALA A 575 -8.60 34.31 -7.83
CA ALA A 575 -9.74 33.93 -8.66
C ALA A 575 -10.38 32.62 -8.16
N THR A 576 -10.99 32.66 -6.97
CA THR A 576 -11.44 31.47 -6.22
C THR A 576 -12.97 31.32 -6.12
N SER A 577 -13.71 31.94 -7.06
CA SER A 577 -15.18 31.89 -7.15
C SER A 577 -15.66 31.13 -8.38
N ALA A 578 -16.93 30.69 -8.39
CA ALA A 578 -17.58 30.05 -9.54
C ALA A 578 -17.67 30.93 -10.80
N SER A 579 -17.30 32.21 -10.69
CA SER A 579 -17.19 33.15 -11.80
C SER A 579 -15.91 33.98 -11.71
N TYR A 580 -15.38 34.37 -12.87
CA TYR A 580 -14.20 35.21 -13.02
C TYR A 580 -14.52 36.44 -13.87
N VAL A 581 -14.41 37.62 -13.27
CA VAL A 581 -14.69 38.92 -13.90
C VAL A 581 -13.39 39.48 -14.49
N ILE A 582 -13.40 39.82 -15.77
CA ILE A 582 -12.37 40.64 -16.40
C ILE A 582 -13.02 42.02 -16.62
N PRO A 583 -12.81 43.02 -15.74
CA PRO A 583 -13.58 44.26 -15.76
C PRO A 583 -13.23 45.17 -16.95
N SER A 584 -12.08 44.94 -17.58
CA SER A 584 -11.67 45.55 -18.85
C SER A 584 -10.79 44.57 -19.61
N ALA A 585 -11.23 44.14 -20.78
CA ALA A 585 -10.49 43.25 -21.66
C ALA A 585 -9.31 44.00 -22.30
N GLN A 586 -8.16 43.34 -22.38
CA GLN A 586 -6.90 43.90 -22.87
C GLN A 586 -6.15 42.81 -23.63
N PRO A 587 -5.28 43.12 -24.63
CA PRO A 587 -4.58 42.11 -25.43
C PRO A 587 -3.78 41.08 -24.61
N ALA A 588 -3.37 41.43 -23.39
CA ALA A 588 -2.76 40.50 -22.45
C ALA A 588 -3.65 39.30 -22.07
N HIS A 589 -4.98 39.52 -21.98
CA HIS A 589 -6.00 38.56 -21.57
C HIS A 589 -6.48 37.62 -22.71
N ASP A 590 -6.04 37.82 -23.96
CA ASP A 590 -6.39 36.92 -25.06
C ASP A 590 -5.72 35.55 -24.88
N GLY A 591 -6.51 34.48 -24.79
CA GLY A 591 -6.00 33.14 -24.52
C GLY A 591 -7.04 32.18 -23.96
N THR A 592 -6.56 31.07 -23.40
CA THR A 592 -7.41 29.99 -22.88
C THR A 592 -7.57 30.09 -21.37
N TYR A 593 -8.80 29.94 -20.87
CA TYR A 593 -9.14 29.89 -19.46
C TYR A 593 -9.73 28.53 -19.09
N ARG A 594 -9.49 28.10 -17.85
CA ARG A 594 -10.14 26.94 -17.22
C ARG A 594 -10.47 27.27 -15.76
N CYS A 595 -11.41 26.53 -15.17
CA CYS A 595 -11.60 26.50 -13.73
C CYS A 595 -11.39 25.08 -13.21
N VAL A 596 -10.55 24.90 -12.19
CA VAL A 596 -10.56 23.71 -11.34
C VAL A 596 -11.64 23.91 -10.28
N VAL A 597 -12.49 22.91 -10.12
CA VAL A 597 -13.46 22.81 -9.01
C VAL A 597 -13.02 21.66 -8.13
N SER A 598 -12.98 21.85 -6.82
CA SER A 598 -12.52 20.84 -5.86
C SER A 598 -13.40 20.74 -4.62
N ASN A 599 -13.37 19.58 -3.97
CA ASN A 599 -13.96 19.33 -2.66
C ASN A 599 -13.16 18.19 -1.96
N PRO A 600 -13.53 17.77 -0.72
CA PRO A 600 -12.84 16.65 -0.05
C PRO A 600 -12.89 15.29 -0.78
N GLY A 601 -13.73 15.14 -1.80
CA GLY A 601 -13.82 13.96 -2.66
C GLY A 601 -12.88 13.98 -3.88
N GLY A 602 -12.26 15.11 -4.18
CA GLY A 602 -11.33 15.27 -5.29
C GLY A 602 -11.52 16.59 -6.04
N SER A 603 -10.95 16.66 -7.25
CA SER A 603 -11.08 17.83 -8.13
C SER A 603 -11.41 17.42 -9.56
N VAL A 604 -12.07 18.32 -10.28
CA VAL A 604 -12.35 18.20 -11.71
C VAL A 604 -12.09 19.55 -12.39
N THR A 605 -11.54 19.52 -13.59
CA THR A 605 -11.20 20.72 -14.36
C THR A 605 -12.24 20.96 -15.45
N SER A 606 -12.62 22.21 -15.68
CA SER A 606 -13.53 22.57 -16.77
C SER A 606 -12.90 22.33 -18.14
N ASP A 607 -13.75 22.16 -19.15
CA ASP A 607 -13.37 22.39 -20.53
C ASP A 607 -12.79 23.82 -20.73
N PRO A 608 -11.95 24.01 -21.77
CA PRO A 608 -11.27 25.27 -22.00
C PRO A 608 -12.21 26.29 -22.65
N ALA A 609 -12.27 27.50 -22.09
CA ALA A 609 -12.90 28.65 -22.72
C ALA A 609 -11.83 29.55 -23.36
N LYS A 610 -11.93 29.81 -24.66
CA LYS A 610 -11.06 30.77 -25.34
C LYS A 610 -11.65 32.17 -25.26
N LEU A 611 -10.93 33.09 -24.60
CA LEU A 611 -11.19 34.52 -24.71
C LEU A 611 -10.38 35.09 -25.87
N VAL A 612 -11.08 35.68 -26.83
CA VAL A 612 -10.53 36.43 -27.95
C VAL A 612 -10.71 37.92 -27.68
N VAL A 613 -9.62 38.68 -27.60
CA VAL A 613 -9.68 40.14 -27.45
C VAL A 613 -9.40 40.80 -28.80
N THR A 614 -10.28 41.72 -29.19
CA THR A 614 -10.25 42.40 -30.48
C THR A 614 -10.14 43.91 -30.32
N GLN A 615 -9.45 44.56 -31.26
CA GLN A 615 -9.18 46.00 -31.25
C GLN A 615 -9.66 46.65 -32.54
N ASP A 616 -10.27 47.84 -32.45
CA ASP A 616 -10.36 48.74 -33.61
C ASP A 616 -8.99 49.34 -33.96
N PHE A 617 -8.93 50.15 -35.03
CA PHE A 617 -7.68 50.74 -35.51
C PHE A 617 -7.10 51.80 -34.54
N ALA A 618 -7.95 52.63 -33.93
CA ALA A 618 -7.50 53.68 -33.02
C ALA A 618 -6.98 53.10 -31.70
N GLN A 619 -7.68 52.10 -31.16
CA GLN A 619 -7.25 51.29 -30.01
C GLN A 619 -5.89 50.63 -30.29
N TRP A 620 -5.75 49.95 -31.43
CA TRP A 620 -4.51 49.28 -31.81
C TRP A 620 -3.34 50.24 -31.98
N ILE A 621 -3.53 51.36 -32.70
CA ILE A 621 -2.48 52.37 -32.91
C ILE A 621 -1.97 52.94 -31.58
N ALA A 622 -2.89 53.25 -30.66
CA ALA A 622 -2.57 53.77 -29.34
C ALA A 622 -1.68 52.81 -28.53
N ASP A 623 -1.96 51.51 -28.58
CA ASP A 623 -1.14 50.48 -27.92
C ASP A 623 0.26 50.30 -28.55
N THR A 624 0.44 50.64 -29.84
CA THR A 624 1.75 50.53 -30.54
C THR A 624 2.66 51.75 -30.47
N THR A 625 2.22 52.87 -29.87
CA THR A 625 3.02 54.12 -29.71
C THR A 625 3.48 54.82 -31.00
N LEU A 626 2.93 54.45 -32.16
CA LEU A 626 3.31 54.97 -33.48
C LEU A 626 2.88 56.44 -33.66
N THR A 627 3.77 57.28 -34.17
CA THR A 627 3.50 58.70 -34.42
C THR A 627 2.91 58.94 -35.82
N GLY A 628 1.62 58.64 -35.97
CA GLY A 628 0.88 58.83 -37.22
C GLY A 628 -0.47 58.11 -37.16
N MET A 629 -1.49 58.77 -36.60
CA MET A 629 -2.78 58.15 -36.28
C MET A 629 -3.76 58.04 -37.45
N ASP A 630 -3.41 58.59 -38.61
CA ASP A 630 -4.31 58.68 -39.77
C ASP A 630 -4.09 57.53 -40.77
N ALA A 631 -5.16 57.15 -41.48
CA ALA A 631 -5.16 56.15 -42.54
C ALA A 631 -4.68 56.68 -43.91
N ASP A 632 -3.84 57.72 -43.89
CA ASP A 632 -3.29 58.33 -45.10
C ASP A 632 -2.09 57.54 -45.62
N SER A 633 -1.79 57.64 -46.91
CA SER A 633 -0.66 56.94 -47.54
C SER A 633 0.72 57.53 -47.18
N THR A 634 0.77 58.37 -46.15
CA THR A 634 1.98 58.92 -45.53
C THR A 634 2.28 58.30 -44.16
N ALA A 635 1.37 57.51 -43.61
CA ALA A 635 1.52 56.76 -42.36
C ALA A 635 2.14 55.37 -42.62
N ASP A 636 3.35 55.37 -43.18
CA ASP A 636 4.19 54.22 -43.53
C ASP A 636 5.54 54.44 -42.80
N PRO A 637 5.79 53.77 -41.65
CA PRO A 637 6.95 54.07 -40.81
C PRO A 637 8.26 53.38 -41.24
N ASP A 638 8.19 52.33 -42.05
CA ASP A 638 9.34 51.51 -42.46
C ASP A 638 9.70 51.62 -43.96
N PHE A 639 8.84 52.28 -44.73
CA PHE A 639 8.99 52.70 -46.13
C PHE A 639 8.90 51.55 -47.15
N ASP A 640 8.15 50.49 -46.85
CA ASP A 640 7.85 49.41 -47.82
C ASP A 640 6.75 49.77 -48.85
N GLY A 641 5.91 50.76 -48.54
CA GLY A 641 4.77 51.23 -49.35
C GLY A 641 3.39 50.82 -48.85
N LEU A 642 3.29 50.17 -47.69
CA LEU A 642 2.03 49.81 -47.02
C LEU A 642 1.70 50.81 -45.90
N PRO A 643 0.52 51.46 -45.91
CA PRO A 643 0.12 52.32 -44.80
C PRO A 643 -0.34 51.50 -43.58
N ASN A 644 -0.10 52.02 -42.38
CA ASN A 644 -0.53 51.46 -41.07
C ASN A 644 -1.93 50.80 -41.09
N LEU A 645 -2.93 51.41 -41.74
CA LEU A 645 -4.28 50.84 -41.79
C LEU A 645 -4.36 49.58 -42.66
N GLN A 646 -3.65 49.52 -43.78
CA GLN A 646 -3.60 48.35 -44.65
C GLN A 646 -2.92 47.17 -43.93
N GLU A 647 -1.85 47.44 -43.19
CA GLU A 647 -1.17 46.47 -42.33
C GLU A 647 -2.04 45.97 -41.18
N PHE A 648 -2.80 46.87 -40.54
CA PHE A 648 -3.81 46.52 -39.54
C PHE A 648 -4.84 45.52 -40.07
N TYR A 649 -5.30 45.68 -41.32
CA TYR A 649 -6.19 44.72 -42.00
C TYR A 649 -5.51 43.38 -42.31
N HIS A 650 -4.19 43.37 -42.51
CA HIS A 650 -3.41 42.20 -42.88
C HIS A 650 -2.73 41.47 -41.70
N HIS A 651 -2.81 42.00 -40.47
CA HIS A 651 -2.09 41.54 -39.27
C HIS A 651 -0.56 41.61 -39.42
N LEU A 652 -0.04 42.69 -40.02
CA LEU A 652 1.40 42.94 -40.21
C LEU A 652 1.99 43.85 -39.11
N ASP A 653 3.30 44.10 -39.16
CA ASP A 653 4.06 44.89 -38.18
C ASP A 653 4.69 46.14 -38.85
N PRO A 654 4.18 47.37 -38.58
CA PRO A 654 4.50 48.64 -39.25
C PRO A 654 5.86 49.22 -38.85
N THR A 655 6.78 48.33 -38.50
CA THR A 655 8.16 48.63 -38.14
C THR A 655 9.14 47.64 -38.79
N VAL A 656 8.64 46.76 -39.66
CA VAL A 656 9.35 45.61 -40.24
C VAL A 656 8.95 45.42 -41.73
N PRO A 657 9.73 45.95 -42.69
CA PRO A 657 9.33 46.02 -44.10
C PRO A 657 8.93 44.67 -44.72
N ASP A 658 7.68 44.57 -45.18
CA ASP A 658 7.02 43.31 -45.55
C ASP A 658 7.19 42.97 -47.05
N PHE A 659 8.38 43.25 -47.59
CA PHE A 659 8.72 43.16 -49.01
C PHE A 659 8.40 41.79 -49.65
N GLY A 660 7.24 41.70 -50.30
CA GLY A 660 6.83 40.55 -51.09
C GLY A 660 5.71 39.70 -50.49
N VAL A 661 5.05 40.13 -49.41
CA VAL A 661 3.78 39.49 -49.01
C VAL A 661 2.73 39.61 -50.13
N GLY A 662 2.12 38.47 -50.48
CA GLY A 662 1.14 38.39 -51.56
C GLY A 662 -0.22 38.93 -51.14
N LEU A 663 -0.34 40.25 -50.97
CA LEU A 663 -1.54 40.93 -50.49
C LEU A 663 -2.76 40.66 -51.38
N SER A 664 -3.55 39.68 -50.96
CA SER A 664 -4.69 39.16 -51.69
C SER A 664 -5.93 39.13 -50.79
N ALA A 665 -6.35 40.32 -50.35
CA ALA A 665 -7.60 40.56 -49.63
C ALA A 665 -8.82 40.30 -50.53
N ALA A 666 -9.11 39.04 -50.80
CA ALA A 666 -10.25 38.57 -51.58
C ALA A 666 -11.54 38.61 -50.73
N PHE A 667 -12.04 39.81 -50.46
CA PHE A 667 -13.32 40.00 -49.76
C PHE A 667 -14.47 39.32 -50.53
N ARG A 668 -15.32 38.59 -49.81
CA ARG A 668 -16.47 37.88 -50.37
C ARG A 668 -17.77 38.56 -49.96
N PHE A 669 -18.53 39.04 -50.93
CA PHE A 669 -19.90 39.53 -50.73
C PHE A 669 -20.79 38.92 -51.82
N ASP A 670 -21.87 38.26 -51.42
CA ASP A 670 -22.96 37.87 -52.32
C ASP A 670 -24.20 38.69 -52.00
N ALA A 671 -24.57 39.56 -52.94
CA ALA A 671 -25.81 40.32 -52.89
C ALA A 671 -26.37 40.44 -54.32
N PRO A 672 -27.49 39.78 -54.65
CA PRO A 672 -28.18 40.02 -55.90
C PRO A 672 -28.90 41.38 -55.84
N LEU A 673 -28.45 42.33 -56.67
CA LEU A 673 -29.09 43.64 -56.90
C LEU A 673 -29.18 44.56 -55.67
N LEU A 674 -28.03 44.99 -55.15
CA LEU A 674 -27.97 46.30 -54.52
C LEU A 674 -28.08 47.41 -55.60
N PRO A 675 -28.84 48.50 -55.36
CA PRO A 675 -28.80 49.69 -56.21
C PRO A 675 -27.40 50.30 -56.31
N ASP A 676 -27.10 50.96 -57.43
CA ASP A 676 -25.73 51.35 -57.84
C ASP A 676 -25.00 52.32 -56.87
N ASP A 677 -25.70 52.96 -55.92
CA ASP A 677 -25.15 53.87 -54.89
C ASP A 677 -25.08 53.26 -53.46
N THR A 678 -25.30 51.95 -53.29
CA THR A 678 -25.43 51.34 -51.95
C THR A 678 -24.08 51.25 -51.21
N THR A 679 -23.87 52.13 -50.24
CA THR A 679 -22.68 52.10 -49.35
C THR A 679 -22.87 51.10 -48.22
N ILE A 680 -22.19 49.96 -48.27
CA ILE A 680 -22.05 49.04 -47.13
C ILE A 680 -20.94 49.57 -46.21
N ARG A 681 -21.19 49.63 -44.90
CA ARG A 681 -20.17 49.90 -43.88
C ARG A 681 -19.80 48.60 -43.17
N PHE A 682 -18.51 48.44 -42.85
CA PHE A 682 -18.01 47.37 -42.01
C PHE A 682 -17.19 47.98 -40.88
N ALA A 683 -17.41 47.51 -39.65
CA ALA A 683 -16.41 47.63 -38.59
C ALA A 683 -15.51 46.40 -38.67
N TYR A 684 -14.20 46.60 -38.74
CA TYR A 684 -13.21 45.54 -38.64
C TYR A 684 -12.46 45.72 -37.32
N ARG A 685 -12.24 44.62 -36.61
CA ARG A 685 -11.40 44.58 -35.40
C ARG A 685 -10.37 43.47 -35.54
N ARG A 686 -9.10 43.73 -35.24
CA ARG A 686 -8.04 42.70 -35.27
C ARG A 686 -7.90 42.00 -33.93
N ASN A 687 -7.47 40.74 -33.97
CA ASN A 687 -6.84 40.09 -32.81
C ASN A 687 -5.32 40.13 -33.00
N LEU A 688 -4.61 40.69 -32.01
CA LEU A 688 -3.15 40.83 -31.95
C LEU A 688 -2.37 39.51 -31.91
N ARG A 689 -2.96 38.43 -31.37
CA ARG A 689 -2.35 37.10 -31.21
C ARG A 689 -2.74 36.11 -32.33
N ALA A 690 -3.64 36.50 -33.24
CA ALA A 690 -4.10 35.64 -34.32
C ALA A 690 -3.09 35.58 -35.49
N ARG A 691 -2.44 34.42 -35.69
CA ARG A 691 -1.59 34.17 -36.86
C ARG A 691 -2.41 34.05 -38.15
N LEU A 692 -2.61 35.16 -38.85
CA LEU A 692 -3.09 35.26 -40.25
C LEU A 692 -4.41 34.50 -40.58
N SER A 693 -5.24 34.15 -39.59
CA SER A 693 -6.38 33.24 -39.83
C SER A 693 -7.55 33.35 -38.86
N ALA A 694 -8.28 34.48 -38.90
CA ALA A 694 -9.75 34.53 -38.81
C ALA A 694 -10.25 35.99 -38.78
N THR A 695 -10.77 36.49 -39.91
CA THR A 695 -11.52 37.77 -39.91
C THR A 695 -12.98 37.50 -39.55
N ALA A 696 -13.42 37.98 -38.39
CA ALA A 696 -14.83 37.97 -38.02
C ALA A 696 -15.53 39.18 -38.66
N PHE A 697 -16.56 38.93 -39.47
CA PHE A 697 -17.41 39.96 -40.06
C PHE A 697 -18.79 39.90 -39.42
N GLU A 698 -19.21 40.97 -38.74
CA GLU A 698 -20.60 41.07 -38.27
C GLU A 698 -21.56 41.35 -39.43
N LYS A 699 -22.70 40.67 -39.41
CA LYS A 699 -23.71 40.70 -40.47
C LYS A 699 -24.86 41.64 -40.08
N SER A 700 -25.17 42.61 -40.95
CA SER A 700 -26.48 43.29 -40.97
C SER A 700 -27.60 42.25 -41.20
N ALA A 701 -28.70 42.34 -40.46
CA ALA A 701 -29.52 41.18 -40.09
C ALA A 701 -30.19 40.35 -41.22
N ASP A 702 -30.22 40.79 -42.47
CA ASP A 702 -31.24 40.43 -43.46
C ASP A 702 -30.91 39.26 -44.42
N LEU A 703 -29.64 39.01 -44.79
CA LEU A 703 -29.32 38.06 -45.87
C LEU A 703 -29.12 36.58 -45.46
N SER A 704 -29.47 35.64 -46.34
CA SER A 704 -29.20 34.19 -46.20
C SER A 704 -28.96 33.54 -47.58
N HIS A 705 -28.21 32.43 -47.61
CA HIS A 705 -27.75 31.63 -48.79
C HIS A 705 -26.31 31.95 -49.29
N PRO A 706 -25.63 31.03 -50.04
CA PRO A 706 -24.17 30.84 -49.94
C PRO A 706 -23.29 31.30 -51.14
N TRP A 707 -21.98 31.06 -50.98
CA TRP A 707 -20.83 31.90 -51.36
C TRP A 707 -20.26 31.86 -52.81
N SER A 708 -19.76 33.02 -53.28
CA SER A 708 -18.84 33.20 -54.42
C SER A 708 -17.55 34.00 -54.04
N THR A 709 -16.70 34.38 -55.02
CA THR A 709 -15.36 35.00 -54.78
C THR A 709 -15.15 36.27 -55.62
N ALA A 710 -14.58 37.33 -55.02
CA ALA A 710 -14.16 38.55 -55.72
C ALA A 710 -12.88 39.15 -55.12
N THR A 711 -12.31 40.16 -55.79
CA THR A 711 -11.15 40.94 -55.36
C THR A 711 -11.46 42.43 -55.60
N PRO A 712 -11.12 43.36 -54.69
CA PRO A 712 -11.35 44.79 -54.91
C PRO A 712 -10.49 45.31 -56.07
N SER A 713 -11.00 46.32 -56.78
CA SER A 713 -10.29 47.00 -57.89
C SER A 713 -9.82 48.42 -57.54
N LEU A 714 -10.21 48.96 -56.38
CA LEU A 714 -9.72 50.22 -55.84
C LEU A 714 -9.92 50.25 -54.32
N LEU A 715 -8.95 50.79 -53.58
CA LEU A 715 -9.14 51.34 -52.23
C LEU A 715 -8.92 52.86 -52.30
N GLU A 716 -9.74 53.62 -51.58
CA GLU A 716 -9.70 55.09 -51.48
C GLU A 716 -9.87 55.49 -50.00
N THR A 717 -8.90 56.22 -49.44
CA THR A 717 -9.04 56.82 -48.10
C THR A 717 -10.01 58.00 -48.17
N LEU A 718 -11.02 57.99 -47.30
CA LEU A 718 -11.99 59.06 -47.14
C LEU A 718 -11.66 59.89 -45.89
N SER A 719 -12.24 61.09 -45.82
CA SER A 719 -12.21 61.87 -44.57
C SER A 719 -12.83 61.09 -43.40
N THR A 720 -12.25 61.29 -42.22
CA THR A 720 -12.65 60.68 -40.95
C THR A 720 -14.14 60.88 -40.64
N ASP A 721 -14.71 60.01 -39.80
CA ASP A 721 -16.10 60.12 -39.38
C ASP A 721 -16.27 61.36 -38.48
N PRO A 722 -17.05 62.39 -38.89
CA PRO A 722 -17.15 63.64 -38.14
C PRO A 722 -17.91 63.52 -36.80
N ALA A 723 -18.40 62.32 -36.45
CA ALA A 723 -19.03 62.03 -35.17
C ALA A 723 -18.12 61.29 -34.17
N THR A 724 -17.19 60.46 -34.64
CA THR A 724 -16.33 59.60 -33.79
C THR A 724 -14.82 59.84 -33.97
N GLY A 725 -14.40 60.39 -35.11
CA GLY A 725 -13.00 60.59 -35.49
C GLY A 725 -12.41 59.45 -36.33
N ASP A 726 -13.11 58.33 -36.48
CA ASP A 726 -12.55 57.12 -37.10
C ASP A 726 -12.16 57.32 -38.58
N PRO A 727 -10.98 56.84 -39.03
CA PRO A 727 -10.64 56.83 -40.44
C PRO A 727 -11.58 55.92 -41.23
N ARG A 728 -12.01 56.40 -42.40
CA ARG A 728 -12.91 55.68 -43.31
C ARG A 728 -12.15 55.33 -44.59
N MET A 729 -12.30 54.10 -45.08
CA MET A 729 -11.89 53.74 -46.44
C MET A 729 -13.09 53.27 -47.27
N ARG A 730 -13.04 53.53 -48.57
CA ARG A 730 -13.93 52.99 -49.59
C ARG A 730 -13.18 51.93 -50.39
N ALA A 731 -13.68 50.69 -50.37
CA ALA A 731 -13.24 49.64 -51.28
C ALA A 731 -14.28 49.43 -52.39
N THR A 732 -13.84 49.40 -53.64
CA THR A 732 -14.71 49.26 -54.83
C THR A 732 -14.55 47.88 -55.46
N PHE A 733 -15.68 47.21 -55.71
CA PHE A 733 -15.72 45.81 -56.19
C PHE A 733 -16.45 45.70 -57.55
N PRO A 734 -15.85 45.07 -58.57
CA PRO A 734 -16.51 44.89 -59.87
C PRO A 734 -17.47 43.68 -59.86
N LEU A 735 -18.78 43.95 -59.79
CA LEU A 735 -19.83 42.92 -59.86
C LEU A 735 -20.18 42.60 -61.33
N SER A 736 -19.90 41.37 -61.78
CA SER A 736 -20.19 40.94 -63.16
C SER A 736 -21.47 40.11 -63.28
N ARG A 737 -22.26 40.33 -64.34
CA ARG A 737 -23.45 39.53 -64.66
C ARG A 737 -23.06 38.24 -65.39
N HIS A 738 -23.64 37.10 -65.01
CA HIS A 738 -23.49 35.83 -65.74
C HIS A 738 -24.81 35.03 -65.78
N CYS A 739 -25.37 34.86 -66.98
CA CYS A 739 -26.43 33.90 -67.34
C CYS A 739 -26.45 33.81 -68.89
N PRO A 740 -26.69 32.64 -69.51
CA PRO A 740 -28.08 32.18 -69.75
C PRO A 740 -28.23 30.64 -69.48
N PRO A 741 -29.24 29.89 -70.01
CA PRO A 741 -30.37 29.46 -69.20
C PRO A 741 -30.54 27.93 -68.95
N ILE A 742 -31.43 27.61 -68.00
CA ILE A 742 -31.82 26.29 -67.42
C ILE A 742 -32.95 25.64 -68.28
N PRO A 743 -33.06 24.30 -68.56
CA PRO A 743 -33.50 23.23 -67.61
C PRO A 743 -33.07 21.75 -67.94
N PRO A 744 -33.60 20.66 -67.30
CA PRO A 744 -33.78 20.37 -65.86
C PRO A 744 -33.30 18.94 -65.40
N LEU A 745 -33.27 18.71 -64.07
CA LEU A 745 -33.35 17.41 -63.32
C LEU A 745 -32.36 16.23 -63.58
N GLU A 746 -31.65 15.79 -62.53
CA GLU A 746 -32.02 14.61 -61.71
C GLU A 746 -31.32 14.67 -60.32
N ILE A 747 -31.82 13.95 -59.30
CA ILE A 747 -31.21 13.87 -57.95
C ILE A 747 -30.73 12.44 -57.69
N ARG A 748 -29.44 12.26 -57.34
CA ARG A 748 -28.94 11.04 -56.68
C ARG A 748 -27.85 11.39 -55.67
N ALA A 749 -27.98 10.85 -54.45
CA ALA A 749 -26.95 10.90 -53.42
C ALA A 749 -26.37 9.49 -53.21
N CYS A 750 -25.05 9.35 -53.14
CA CYS A 750 -24.39 8.19 -52.54
C CYS A 750 -22.91 8.49 -52.19
N VAL A 751 -22.51 8.07 -51.00
CA VAL A 751 -21.12 8.00 -50.49
C VAL A 751 -20.72 6.51 -50.64
N PRO A 752 -19.52 6.10 -51.14
CA PRO A 752 -18.32 6.13 -50.28
C PRO A 752 -16.90 6.07 -50.90
N LEU A 753 -15.92 6.18 -49.99
CA LEU A 753 -14.62 5.47 -49.93
C LEU A 753 -13.38 5.93 -50.73
N PHE A 754 -12.24 5.40 -50.28
CA PHE A 754 -10.86 5.86 -50.49
C PHE A 754 -10.10 5.07 -51.58
N ARG A 755 -9.10 5.72 -52.19
CA ARG A 755 -7.90 5.17 -52.90
C ARG A 755 -8.12 4.10 -53.99
N SER A 756 -7.78 4.46 -55.23
CA SER A 756 -6.55 4.00 -55.91
C SER A 756 -6.33 4.73 -57.24
N CYS A 757 -5.08 4.95 -57.68
CA CYS A 757 -4.79 5.64 -58.93
C CYS A 757 -3.96 4.81 -59.93
N ARG A 758 -4.60 4.49 -61.06
CA ARG A 758 -4.08 4.12 -62.39
C ARG A 758 -3.15 2.89 -62.55
N LYS A 759 -3.68 1.92 -63.31
CA LYS A 759 -2.91 1.03 -64.20
C LYS A 759 -2.15 1.81 -65.29
N LYS A 760 -1.10 1.21 -65.83
CA LYS A 760 -0.96 1.00 -67.29
C LYS A 760 -0.29 -0.36 -67.55
N SER A 761 -0.44 -0.90 -68.77
CA SER A 761 -0.22 -2.33 -69.04
C SER A 761 0.49 -2.61 -70.37
N ALA A 762 1.55 -3.42 -70.30
CA ALA A 762 1.83 -4.59 -71.18
C ALA A 762 2.07 -4.35 -72.70
N PRO A 763 2.48 -5.39 -73.49
CA PRO A 763 3.31 -6.59 -73.20
C PRO A 763 4.44 -6.86 -74.24
N SER A 764 5.44 -7.71 -73.91
CA SER A 764 6.04 -8.66 -74.91
C SER A 764 7.01 -9.71 -74.30
N THR A 765 6.87 -10.97 -74.78
CA THR A 765 7.91 -12.01 -75.03
C THR A 765 8.98 -12.40 -73.98
N VAL A 766 8.71 -13.53 -73.31
CA VAL A 766 9.52 -14.78 -73.21
C VAL A 766 10.91 -14.82 -73.89
N SER A 767 11.96 -15.24 -73.15
CA SER A 767 12.79 -16.42 -73.45
C SER A 767 13.81 -16.77 -72.34
N SER A 768 14.04 -18.08 -72.14
CA SER A 768 15.13 -18.73 -71.36
C SER A 768 15.39 -18.22 -69.94
#